data_AF-A0A1F9FGR3-F1
#
_entry.id   AF-A0A1F9FGR3-F1
#
_cell.length_a   1.000
_cell.length_b   1.000
_cell.length_c   1.000
_cell.angle_alpha   90.00
_cell.angle_beta   90.00
_cell.angle_gamma   90.00
#
_symmetry.space_group_name_H-M   'P 1'
#
loop_
_entity.id
_entity.type
_entity.pdbx_description
1 polymer ?
#
loop_
_entity_poly.entity_id
_entity_poly.type
_entity_poly.pdbx_seq_one_letter_code
_entity_poly.pdbx_strand_id
1 'polypeptide(L)'
;MLVYTAGMRTKNLCLLLALFAGLCWTACVCDAPPAVAEGEGEGEGEGEGEGEGEGEGEGEGECTTDDQCDAGEVCSIAGVCVAAPCASDADCPAGQTCGAGGVCEGAPCTGDGDCSAGQVCDTTTGTCEQAGCTSDDQCPAGQVCGASGSCERGPCTSDTDCDAGQICDIDGRCSDSPLVDPYEAFCSGSGSVVGIGGTTGGDLCLGDVVQQAFQFGFCACSDVQMTGSNVLVDSFDSANGSYDSQTPGQDGHLGVNGAANITANMSVNGSMVIGGGGVSLPNSGNQHISGDLYVYGNAASGAQTPVGHDAFVQGTCSGFHIAGDLYSDDIADDTSLVDGTKNVFTIPQIDPCPCAEDQLLDIAAIVDFGATNNDNAVAVDDPNTPEVETFDAEQWADPLVPGPATLELPCGRFYVHGIVQTQGITIHATGRTVLFVDGDLTVNALNILLDDGAEVDILVKGNMNFDSSTNLGDVDHPSAVRTYVGGTLLDGDASAQSTFGGLIYAPHADVLFGGATTIYGALFVNTAQFGGNTTIHFDSAVRSAGDACDPPGEGEGEGEGEGEGEGEGEGEGEGEGEGEGEGEGEGEGEGEPAGCFQCDTDNQCGSQACLGDTPGDGVGTGTCGPCATSIDCCFPLVCSAGQCILLGG
;
A
#
# COMPACT_ATOMS: atom_id res chain seq x y z
N MET A 1 -24.88 -3.64 -71.03
CA MET A 1 -25.17 -2.27 -71.51
C MET A 1 -24.13 -1.37 -70.86
N LEU A 2 -23.42 -0.58 -71.68
CA LEU A 2 -22.23 0.28 -71.42
C LEU A 2 -21.84 0.59 -69.96
N VAL A 3 -20.62 0.25 -69.50
CA VAL A 3 -19.29 0.89 -69.72
C VAL A 3 -19.08 2.17 -68.90
N TYR A 4 -18.18 2.10 -67.91
CA TYR A 4 -17.39 3.22 -67.39
C TYR A 4 -15.95 3.04 -67.87
N THR A 5 -15.39 4.09 -68.48
CA THR A 5 -14.08 4.13 -69.12
C THR A 5 -12.96 4.48 -68.16
N ALA A 6 -11.83 3.79 -68.36
CA ALA A 6 -10.52 3.99 -67.75
C ALA A 6 -9.77 5.22 -68.28
N GLY A 7 -8.72 5.60 -67.55
CA GLY A 7 -7.72 6.58 -68.00
C GLY A 7 -6.39 6.45 -67.27
N MET A 8 -5.63 5.36 -67.49
CA MET A 8 -4.17 5.36 -67.28
C MET A 8 -3.48 4.75 -68.49
N ARG A 9 -2.63 5.56 -69.14
CA ARG A 9 -1.86 5.21 -70.32
C ARG A 9 -0.59 4.45 -69.92
N THR A 10 -0.56 3.20 -70.39
CA THR A 10 0.59 2.36 -70.74
C THR A 10 1.74 3.08 -71.46
N LYS A 11 2.96 2.55 -71.29
CA LYS A 11 3.85 1.89 -72.29
C LYS A 11 5.31 2.05 -71.84
N ASN A 12 6.24 1.10 -71.90
CA ASN A 12 6.37 -0.22 -72.55
C ASN A 12 7.62 -0.88 -71.91
N LEU A 13 7.61 -2.15 -71.46
CA LEU A 13 7.67 -3.42 -72.22
C LEU A 13 9.12 -3.90 -72.51
N CYS A 14 9.53 -4.98 -71.82
CA CYS A 14 10.24 -6.16 -72.37
C CYS A 14 10.23 -7.27 -71.28
N LEU A 15 9.41 -8.33 -71.38
CA LEU A 15 9.69 -9.65 -72.02
C LEU A 15 10.86 -10.42 -71.34
N LEU A 16 10.83 -11.70 -70.93
CA LEU A 16 9.87 -12.83 -70.89
C LEU A 16 10.63 -14.03 -70.24
N LEU A 17 9.94 -14.88 -69.44
CA LEU A 17 10.06 -16.36 -69.23
C LEU A 17 11.46 -17.02 -69.02
N ALA A 18 11.70 -18.04 -68.18
CA ALA A 18 10.91 -18.86 -67.26
C ALA A 18 11.84 -19.84 -66.50
N LEU A 19 11.31 -20.36 -65.38
CA LEU A 19 11.41 -21.74 -64.88
C LEU A 19 12.64 -22.26 -64.09
N PHE A 20 12.25 -22.87 -62.95
CA PHE A 20 12.80 -23.99 -62.17
C PHE A 20 13.41 -23.73 -60.78
N ALA A 21 12.86 -24.53 -59.86
CA ALA A 21 13.04 -24.59 -58.42
C ALA A 21 14.42 -25.09 -57.96
N GLY A 22 14.74 -24.82 -56.70
CA GLY A 22 15.78 -25.52 -55.96
C GLY A 22 16.00 -24.92 -54.57
N LEU A 23 15.54 -25.62 -53.53
CA LEU A 23 15.93 -25.38 -52.14
C LEU A 23 17.45 -25.52 -51.97
N CYS A 24 18.06 -24.65 -51.15
CA CYS A 24 19.21 -25.02 -50.33
C CYS A 24 19.37 -24.08 -49.12
N TRP A 25 19.58 -24.68 -47.95
CA TRP A 25 20.09 -24.10 -46.71
C TRP A 25 21.31 -23.19 -46.94
N THR A 26 21.52 -22.14 -46.15
CA THR A 26 22.35 -22.10 -44.91
C THR A 26 22.63 -20.63 -44.50
N ALA A 27 22.58 -20.38 -43.19
CA ALA A 27 23.29 -19.34 -42.43
C ALA A 27 23.12 -17.83 -42.80
N CYS A 28 22.30 -17.12 -42.01
CA CYS A 28 22.50 -15.69 -41.72
C CYS A 28 23.26 -15.58 -40.39
N VAL A 29 24.46 -15.02 -40.44
CA VAL A 29 25.12 -14.38 -39.29
C VAL A 29 24.81 -12.89 -39.44
N CYS A 30 24.23 -12.31 -38.39
CA CYS A 30 23.93 -10.88 -38.28
C CYS A 30 25.22 -10.17 -37.83
N ASP A 31 25.75 -9.27 -38.66
CA ASP A 31 26.73 -8.26 -38.23
C ASP A 31 25.97 -7.01 -37.78
N ALA A 32 26.26 -6.57 -36.56
CA ALA A 32 25.78 -5.32 -35.96
C ALA A 32 26.55 -4.10 -36.54
N PRO A 33 25.91 -2.92 -36.66
CA PRO A 33 26.60 -1.68 -37.03
C PRO A 33 27.31 -1.02 -35.83
N PRO A 34 28.38 -0.23 -36.06
CA PRO A 34 29.31 0.21 -35.02
C PRO A 34 28.90 1.50 -34.30
N ALA A 35 29.30 1.57 -33.02
CA ALA A 35 29.23 2.72 -32.13
C ALA A 35 30.12 3.89 -32.62
N VAL A 36 29.61 5.11 -32.42
CA VAL A 36 30.31 6.38 -32.66
C VAL A 36 30.77 6.95 -31.32
N ALA A 37 31.97 7.51 -31.34
CA ALA A 37 32.74 8.00 -30.20
C ALA A 37 32.27 9.37 -29.67
N GLU A 38 32.29 9.50 -28.35
CA GLU A 38 32.40 10.73 -27.58
C GLU A 38 33.62 10.53 -26.65
N GLY A 39 34.58 11.42 -26.44
CA GLY A 39 34.53 12.87 -26.41
C GLY A 39 35.04 13.29 -25.03
N GLU A 40 36.35 13.18 -24.79
CA GLU A 40 37.00 13.54 -23.51
C GLU A 40 36.84 15.04 -23.22
N GLY A 41 36.34 15.37 -22.02
CA GLY A 41 36.28 16.72 -21.47
C GLY A 41 36.65 16.70 -20.00
N GLU A 42 37.85 17.19 -19.68
CA GLU A 42 38.32 17.45 -18.32
C GLU A 42 37.66 18.72 -17.76
N GLY A 43 37.16 18.64 -16.53
CA GLY A 43 36.68 19.79 -15.76
C GLY A 43 36.97 19.58 -14.28
N GLU A 44 38.04 20.21 -13.79
CA GLU A 44 38.31 20.37 -12.37
C GLU A 44 37.39 21.45 -11.77
N GLY A 45 36.82 21.15 -10.60
CA GLY A 45 36.06 22.10 -9.80
C GLY A 45 36.09 21.68 -8.34
N GLU A 46 37.07 22.18 -7.59
CA GLU A 46 37.09 22.14 -6.13
C GLU A 46 36.08 23.15 -5.58
N GLY A 47 35.28 22.71 -4.60
CA GLY A 47 34.38 23.54 -3.83
C GLY A 47 34.17 22.93 -2.45
N GLU A 48 35.07 23.23 -1.53
CA GLU A 48 34.85 23.03 -0.10
C GLU A 48 33.93 24.16 0.40
N GLY A 49 32.77 23.77 0.94
CA GLY A 49 31.88 24.64 1.68
C GLY A 49 31.59 24.01 3.03
N GLU A 50 32.34 24.43 4.06
CA GLU A 50 31.98 24.21 5.46
C GLU A 50 30.87 25.19 5.81
N GLY A 51 29.65 24.68 5.99
CA GLY A 51 28.54 25.39 6.61
C GLY A 51 28.27 24.78 7.98
N GLU A 52 28.70 25.46 9.05
CA GLU A 52 28.18 25.22 10.39
C GLU A 52 26.77 25.84 10.44
N GLY A 53 25.74 25.00 10.32
CA GLY A 53 24.37 25.35 10.65
C GLY A 53 24.02 24.73 11.99
N GLU A 54 23.86 25.56 13.01
CA GLU A 54 23.11 25.18 14.22
C GLU A 54 21.63 25.17 13.83
N GLY A 55 21.10 23.99 13.56
CA GLY A 55 19.67 23.77 13.38
C GLY A 55 19.01 23.55 14.74
N GLU A 56 18.20 24.51 15.19
CA GLU A 56 17.16 24.25 16.16
C GLU A 56 15.97 23.68 15.37
N GLY A 57 15.81 22.36 15.43
CA GLY A 57 14.69 21.65 14.83
C GLY A 57 13.53 21.57 15.82
N GLU A 58 12.40 22.17 15.47
CA GLU A 58 11.12 21.91 16.12
C GLU A 58 10.52 20.67 15.46
N GLY A 59 10.64 19.52 16.15
CA GLY A 59 9.90 18.30 15.84
C GLY A 59 8.72 18.21 16.79
N GLU A 60 7.50 18.31 16.26
CA GLU A 60 6.30 18.05 17.07
C GLU A 60 6.16 16.55 17.35
N GLY A 61 6.20 16.19 18.64
CA GLY A 61 5.52 15.00 19.16
C GLY A 61 6.39 13.92 19.79
N GLU A 62 7.66 13.79 19.42
CA GLU A 62 8.55 12.75 19.96
C GLU A 62 9.78 13.31 20.68
N CYS A 63 10.03 12.81 21.89
CA CYS A 63 11.14 13.21 22.74
C CYS A 63 11.75 11.99 23.45
N THR A 64 13.01 12.12 23.81
CA THR A 64 13.74 11.17 24.67
C THR A 64 14.33 11.86 25.91
N THR A 65 14.41 13.20 25.88
CA THR A 65 14.92 14.05 26.96
C THR A 65 14.14 15.37 27.00
N ASP A 66 14.10 16.01 28.17
CA ASP A 66 13.33 17.25 28.38
C ASP A 66 13.84 18.42 27.51
N ASP A 67 15.12 18.41 27.12
CA ASP A 67 15.72 19.47 26.29
C ASP A 67 15.24 19.45 24.83
N GLN A 68 14.51 18.39 24.44
CA GLN A 68 13.87 18.25 23.12
C GLN A 68 12.42 18.78 23.12
N CYS A 69 11.94 19.25 24.27
CA CYS A 69 10.60 19.80 24.41
C CYS A 69 10.62 21.32 24.57
N ASP A 70 9.53 21.96 24.20
CA ASP A 70 9.38 23.40 24.31
C ASP A 70 9.49 23.89 25.76
N ALA A 71 9.83 25.17 25.91
CA ALA A 71 10.00 25.80 27.21
C ALA A 71 8.72 25.68 28.08
N GLY A 72 8.75 24.79 29.06
CA GLY A 72 7.60 24.49 29.95
C GLY A 72 7.06 23.07 29.81
N GLU A 73 7.67 22.23 28.99
CA GLU A 73 7.32 20.83 28.80
C GLU A 73 8.44 19.90 29.30
N VAL A 74 8.09 18.65 29.54
CA VAL A 74 8.99 17.56 29.91
C VAL A 74 8.69 16.36 29.03
N CYS A 75 9.71 15.55 28.79
CA CYS A 75 9.53 14.36 28.03
C CYS A 75 8.84 13.27 28.86
N SER A 76 7.63 12.88 28.45
CA SER A 76 6.92 11.80 29.13
C SER A 76 7.60 10.45 28.89
N ILE A 77 7.32 9.48 29.76
CA ILE A 77 7.78 8.09 29.57
C ILE A 77 7.23 7.44 28.29
N ALA A 78 6.22 8.04 27.66
CA ALA A 78 5.65 7.61 26.39
C ALA A 78 6.37 8.26 25.19
N GLY A 79 7.46 9.00 25.44
CA GLY A 79 8.22 9.68 24.40
C GLY A 79 7.52 10.92 23.85
N VAL A 80 6.55 11.49 24.56
CA VAL A 80 5.79 12.68 24.11
C VAL A 80 6.07 13.86 25.01
N CYS A 81 6.32 15.03 24.44
CA CYS A 81 6.44 16.28 25.20
C CYS A 81 5.10 16.62 25.85
N VAL A 82 5.09 16.73 27.18
CA VAL A 82 3.91 17.06 27.97
C VAL A 82 4.24 18.20 28.92
N ALA A 83 3.26 19.06 29.20
CA ALA A 83 3.43 20.18 30.12
C ALA A 83 4.06 19.74 31.45
N ALA A 84 5.14 20.42 31.84
CA ALA A 84 5.90 20.14 33.04
C ALA A 84 4.98 20.24 34.27
N PRO A 85 4.99 19.23 35.16
CA PRO A 85 4.22 19.32 36.39
C PRO A 85 4.80 20.43 37.27
N CYS A 86 3.95 21.38 37.68
CA CYS A 86 4.35 22.50 38.53
C CYS A 86 3.84 22.30 39.96
N ALA A 87 4.60 22.79 40.93
CA ALA A 87 4.17 22.86 42.33
C ALA A 87 3.84 24.30 42.77
N SER A 88 4.32 25.28 42.02
CA SER A 88 4.17 26.71 42.25
C SER A 88 4.37 27.50 40.96
N ASP A 89 3.91 28.75 40.94
CA ASP A 89 4.07 29.64 39.78
C ASP A 89 5.55 29.88 39.38
N ALA A 90 6.50 29.63 40.29
CA ALA A 90 7.92 29.74 40.01
C ALA A 90 8.47 28.58 39.16
N ASP A 91 7.71 27.49 39.06
CA ASP A 91 8.06 26.32 38.25
C ASP A 91 7.57 26.49 36.80
N CYS A 92 6.86 27.58 36.49
CA CYS A 92 6.26 27.85 35.20
C CYS A 92 7.04 28.90 34.38
N PRO A 93 7.04 28.80 33.04
CA PRO A 93 7.61 29.81 32.16
C PRO A 93 7.00 31.20 32.39
N ALA A 94 7.72 32.23 31.95
CA ALA A 94 7.25 33.61 32.06
C ALA A 94 5.88 33.78 31.37
N GLY A 95 4.88 34.27 32.11
CA GLY A 95 3.51 34.43 31.61
C GLY A 95 2.55 33.28 31.96
N GLN A 96 3.00 32.29 32.73
CA GLN A 96 2.18 31.17 33.19
C GLN A 96 2.10 31.10 34.72
N THR A 97 1.03 30.48 35.25
CA THR A 97 0.81 30.19 36.67
C THR A 97 0.53 28.72 36.87
N CYS A 98 0.88 28.20 38.04
CA CYS A 98 0.63 26.79 38.33
C CYS A 98 -0.85 26.57 38.67
N GLY A 99 -1.56 25.94 37.75
CA GLY A 99 -2.98 25.63 37.88
C GLY A 99 -3.25 24.66 39.03
N ALA A 100 -4.52 24.59 39.45
CA ALA A 100 -4.93 23.69 40.53
C ALA A 100 -4.70 22.19 40.21
N GLY A 101 -4.50 21.87 38.92
CA GLY A 101 -4.13 20.54 38.43
C GLY A 101 -2.63 20.22 38.51
N GLY A 102 -1.78 21.15 38.94
CA GLY A 102 -0.32 20.98 38.93
C GLY A 102 0.28 21.06 37.53
N VAL A 103 -0.34 21.83 36.63
CA VAL A 103 0.11 22.08 35.25
C VAL A 103 0.24 23.58 35.06
N CYS A 104 1.27 24.03 34.35
CA CYS A 104 1.41 25.43 34.01
C CYS A 104 0.33 25.86 33.02
N GLU A 105 -0.49 26.83 33.44
CA GLU A 105 -1.59 27.39 32.66
C GLU A 105 -1.30 28.87 32.42
N GLY A 106 -1.77 29.42 31.29
CA GLY A 106 -1.61 30.85 30.99
C GLY A 106 -2.06 31.72 32.18
N ALA A 107 -1.17 32.59 32.66
CA ALA A 107 -1.47 33.46 33.77
C ALA A 107 -2.62 34.41 33.36
N PRO A 108 -3.62 34.63 34.23
CA PRO A 108 -4.64 35.62 33.93
C PRO A 108 -3.98 36.99 33.77
N CYS A 109 -4.08 37.56 32.58
CA CYS A 109 -3.48 38.84 32.28
C CYS A 109 -4.18 39.94 33.08
N THR A 110 -3.41 40.90 33.58
CA THR A 110 -3.92 42.09 34.28
C THR A 110 -3.66 43.38 33.52
N GLY A 111 -2.84 43.31 32.48
CA GLY A 111 -2.67 44.31 31.44
C GLY A 111 -1.88 43.74 30.25
N ASP A 112 -1.79 44.51 29.18
CA ASP A 112 -1.23 44.05 27.89
C ASP A 112 0.23 43.60 27.97
N GLY A 113 1.00 44.09 28.95
CA GLY A 113 2.38 43.67 29.18
C GLY A 113 2.53 42.26 29.75
N ASP A 114 1.42 41.64 30.15
CA ASP A 114 1.36 40.24 30.60
C ASP A 114 1.15 39.27 29.41
N CYS A 115 0.96 39.78 28.19
CA CYS A 115 0.68 39.00 26.99
C CYS A 115 1.86 38.96 26.03
N SER A 116 1.92 37.92 25.19
CA SER A 116 2.90 37.80 24.12
C SER A 116 2.77 38.94 23.10
N ALA A 117 3.84 39.17 22.32
CA ALA A 117 3.84 40.23 21.32
C ALA A 117 2.64 40.10 20.37
N GLY A 118 1.89 41.21 20.19
CA GLY A 118 0.70 41.23 19.32
C GLY A 118 -0.63 40.92 20.02
N GLN A 119 -0.63 40.58 21.31
CA GLN A 119 -1.84 40.32 22.10
C GLN A 119 -2.19 41.49 23.03
N VAL A 120 -3.47 41.64 23.33
CA VAL A 120 -4.04 42.61 24.29
C VAL A 120 -4.79 41.85 25.37
N CYS A 121 -4.67 42.34 26.60
CA CYS A 121 -5.33 41.69 27.71
C CYS A 121 -6.81 42.08 27.78
N ASP A 122 -7.73 41.12 27.63
CA ASP A 122 -9.11 41.34 28.07
C ASP A 122 -9.15 41.24 29.60
N THR A 123 -9.04 42.40 30.25
CA THR A 123 -9.10 42.53 31.72
C THR A 123 -10.42 42.04 32.36
N THR A 124 -11.45 41.72 31.56
CA THR A 124 -12.73 41.17 32.03
C THR A 124 -12.65 39.65 32.19
N THR A 125 -12.01 38.97 31.24
CA THR A 125 -11.85 37.51 31.21
C THR A 125 -10.50 37.07 31.77
N GLY A 126 -9.53 37.98 31.83
CA GLY A 126 -8.14 37.70 32.17
C GLY A 126 -7.39 36.97 31.05
N THR A 127 -7.88 37.00 29.80
CA THR A 127 -7.27 36.28 28.67
C THR A 127 -6.55 37.24 27.72
N CYS A 128 -5.39 36.82 27.24
CA CYS A 128 -4.68 37.51 26.17
C CYS A 128 -5.35 37.18 24.83
N GLU A 129 -5.89 38.18 24.15
CA GLU A 129 -6.55 38.05 22.84
C GLU A 129 -5.71 38.73 21.77
N GLN A 130 -5.78 38.24 20.53
CA GLN A 130 -5.07 38.85 19.41
C GLN A 130 -5.53 40.31 19.23
N ALA A 131 -4.58 41.24 19.31
CA ALA A 131 -4.85 42.63 19.00
C ALA A 131 -5.01 42.79 17.50
N GLY A 132 -5.87 43.74 17.09
CA GLY A 132 -5.84 44.21 15.71
C GLY A 132 -4.45 44.76 15.39
N CYS A 133 -3.92 44.42 14.21
CA CYS A 133 -2.62 44.84 13.75
C CYS A 133 -2.72 46.14 12.92
N THR A 134 -1.59 46.80 12.79
CA THR A 134 -1.36 47.97 11.91
C THR A 134 -0.09 47.84 11.07
N SER A 135 0.72 46.81 11.34
CA SER A 135 1.94 46.44 10.64
C SER A 135 2.27 44.96 10.91
N ASP A 136 3.05 44.35 10.02
CA ASP A 136 3.35 42.90 10.05
C ASP A 136 4.11 42.47 11.31
N ASP A 137 4.97 43.34 11.86
CA ASP A 137 5.72 43.08 13.11
C ASP A 137 4.83 42.85 14.34
N GLN A 138 3.52 43.09 14.23
CA GLN A 138 2.53 42.90 15.29
C GLN A 138 1.83 41.54 15.18
N CYS A 139 2.17 40.75 14.17
CA CYS A 139 1.61 39.44 13.91
C CYS A 139 2.58 38.33 14.31
N PRO A 140 2.07 37.14 14.68
CA PRO A 140 2.89 35.95 14.86
C PRO A 140 3.74 35.63 13.63
N ALA A 141 4.77 34.80 13.80
CA ALA A 141 5.55 34.29 12.68
C ALA A 141 4.62 33.65 11.62
N GLY A 142 4.92 33.85 10.34
CA GLY A 142 4.09 33.38 9.21
C GLY A 142 2.83 34.21 8.92
N GLN A 143 2.56 35.29 9.66
CA GLN A 143 1.38 36.15 9.45
C GLN A 143 1.77 37.60 9.10
N VAL A 144 0.90 38.27 8.33
CA VAL A 144 1.01 39.68 7.97
C VAL A 144 -0.23 40.45 8.37
N CYS A 145 -0.09 41.77 8.49
CA CYS A 145 -1.22 42.59 8.86
C CYS A 145 -2.13 42.85 7.66
N GLY A 146 -3.32 42.25 7.71
CA GLY A 146 -4.36 42.41 6.71
C GLY A 146 -4.91 43.84 6.61
N ALA A 147 -5.52 44.16 5.47
CA ALA A 147 -6.21 45.45 5.28
C ALA A 147 -7.39 45.64 6.26
N SER A 148 -7.87 44.55 6.84
CA SER A 148 -8.88 44.51 7.90
C SER A 148 -8.35 44.95 9.27
N GLY A 149 -7.04 45.09 9.42
CA GLY A 149 -6.37 45.31 10.71
C GLY A 149 -6.33 44.04 11.56
N SER A 150 -6.34 42.86 10.93
CA SER A 150 -6.20 41.55 11.59
C SER A 150 -4.99 40.83 11.03
N CYS A 151 -4.32 40.01 11.84
CA CYS A 151 -3.24 39.17 11.35
C CYS A 151 -3.82 38.07 10.46
N GLU A 152 -3.38 38.06 9.21
CA GLU A 152 -3.79 37.14 8.15
C GLU A 152 -2.54 36.32 7.77
N ARG A 153 -2.72 35.11 7.24
CA ARG A 153 -1.59 34.28 6.78
C ARG A 153 -0.76 35.01 5.72
N GLY A 154 0.53 34.69 5.67
CA GLY A 154 1.54 35.32 4.82
C GLY A 154 1.13 35.35 3.34
N PRO A 155 1.52 36.41 2.60
CA PRO A 155 1.31 36.46 1.16
C PRO A 155 2.24 35.46 0.46
N CYS A 156 1.75 34.83 -0.60
CA CYS A 156 2.50 33.85 -1.39
C CYS A 156 2.30 34.11 -2.89
N THR A 157 3.22 33.58 -3.68
CA THR A 157 3.16 33.52 -5.14
C THR A 157 3.32 32.10 -5.68
N SER A 158 3.77 31.17 -4.85
CA SER A 158 3.78 29.72 -5.07
C SER A 158 3.68 28.99 -3.73
N ASP A 159 3.39 27.68 -3.76
CA ASP A 159 3.26 26.84 -2.56
C ASP A 159 4.57 26.80 -1.74
N THR A 160 5.72 26.95 -2.39
CA THR A 160 7.04 27.03 -1.73
C THR A 160 7.21 28.27 -0.84
N ASP A 161 6.34 29.27 -0.98
CA ASP A 161 6.32 30.45 -0.10
C ASP A 161 5.58 30.18 1.22
N CYS A 162 4.96 29.01 1.36
CA CYS A 162 4.17 28.59 2.51
C CYS A 162 4.86 27.48 3.33
N ASP A 163 4.44 27.34 4.59
CA ASP A 163 4.95 26.29 5.47
C ASP A 163 4.48 24.90 4.98
N ALA A 164 5.12 23.82 5.45
CA ALA A 164 4.74 22.45 5.09
C ALA A 164 3.24 22.19 5.39
N GLY A 165 2.53 21.54 4.46
CA GLY A 165 1.08 21.30 4.56
C GLY A 165 0.19 22.50 4.18
N GLN A 166 0.77 23.60 3.69
CA GLN A 166 0.03 24.76 3.19
C GLN A 166 0.18 24.95 1.68
N ILE A 167 -0.84 25.53 1.05
CA ILE A 167 -0.84 25.93 -0.36
C ILE A 167 -1.08 27.43 -0.49
N CYS A 168 -0.61 27.98 -1.60
CA CYS A 168 -0.91 29.35 -1.98
C CYS A 168 -2.30 29.46 -2.59
N ASP A 169 -3.25 30.05 -1.85
CA ASP A 169 -4.62 30.20 -2.32
C ASP A 169 -4.75 31.26 -3.44
N ILE A 170 -5.95 31.32 -4.04
CA ILE A 170 -6.24 32.25 -5.14
C ILE A 170 -6.22 33.73 -4.73
N ASP A 171 -6.30 34.01 -3.44
CA ASP A 171 -6.17 35.36 -2.88
C ASP A 171 -4.69 35.70 -2.58
N GLY A 172 -3.76 34.79 -2.91
CA GLY A 172 -2.32 34.92 -2.72
C GLY A 172 -1.92 34.81 -1.26
N ARG A 173 -2.62 33.96 -0.49
CA ARG A 173 -2.36 33.70 0.93
C ARG A 173 -2.08 32.22 1.18
N CYS A 174 -1.17 31.93 2.09
CA CYS A 174 -0.98 30.56 2.55
C CYS A 174 -2.25 30.08 3.28
N SER A 175 -2.69 28.86 2.97
CA SER A 175 -3.85 28.23 3.60
C SER A 175 -3.57 26.74 3.80
N ASP A 176 -4.17 26.14 4.82
CA ASP A 176 -4.00 24.70 5.06
C ASP A 176 -4.55 23.95 3.84
N SER A 177 -3.69 23.14 3.23
CA SER A 177 -4.08 22.36 2.08
C SER A 177 -4.94 21.19 2.56
N PRO A 178 -6.12 20.95 1.97
CA PRO A 178 -6.82 19.68 2.17
C PRO A 178 -6.03 18.49 1.58
N LEU A 179 -5.09 18.77 0.68
CA LEU A 179 -4.12 17.81 0.15
C LEU A 179 -2.86 17.90 0.99
N VAL A 180 -2.59 16.88 1.80
CA VAL A 180 -1.42 16.82 2.70
C VAL A 180 -0.12 17.14 1.95
N ASP A 181 -0.02 16.70 0.68
CA ASP A 181 1.11 17.00 -0.19
C ASP A 181 0.77 17.96 -1.34
N PRO A 182 1.48 19.11 -1.46
CA PRO A 182 1.40 19.96 -2.64
C PRO A 182 1.91 19.22 -3.89
N TYR A 183 1.56 19.72 -5.08
CA TYR A 183 1.84 19.03 -6.36
C TYR A 183 3.31 18.61 -6.52
N GLU A 184 4.26 19.47 -6.13
CA GLU A 184 5.69 19.16 -6.23
C GLU A 184 6.12 18.00 -5.32
N ALA A 185 5.61 17.94 -4.08
CA ALA A 185 5.88 16.87 -3.13
C ALA A 185 5.27 15.54 -3.59
N PHE A 186 4.02 15.59 -4.07
CA PHE A 186 3.37 14.43 -4.68
C PHE A 186 4.20 13.91 -5.86
N CYS A 187 4.68 14.79 -6.73
CA CYS A 187 5.49 14.42 -7.89
C CYS A 187 6.94 14.03 -7.58
N SER A 188 7.48 14.34 -6.40
CA SER A 188 8.77 13.80 -5.94
C SER A 188 8.66 12.40 -5.33
N GLY A 189 7.44 11.85 -5.22
CA GLY A 189 7.22 10.50 -4.70
C GLY A 189 7.05 10.43 -3.18
N SER A 190 6.93 11.56 -2.49
CA SER A 190 6.68 11.64 -1.04
C SER A 190 5.18 11.78 -0.73
N GLY A 191 4.76 11.17 0.38
CA GLY A 191 3.54 11.53 1.10
C GLY A 191 2.26 10.74 0.76
N SER A 192 1.16 11.15 1.38
CA SER A 192 -0.13 10.45 1.38
C SER A 192 -1.02 10.88 0.21
N VAL A 193 -1.70 9.91 -0.41
CA VAL A 193 -2.46 10.18 -1.65
C VAL A 193 -3.79 10.92 -1.38
N VAL A 194 -4.40 10.78 -0.19
CA VAL A 194 -5.72 11.35 0.12
C VAL A 194 -5.85 11.63 1.62
N GLY A 195 -6.30 12.83 2.03
CA GLY A 195 -6.76 13.08 3.40
C GLY A 195 -8.29 13.10 3.48
N ILE A 196 -8.96 12.03 3.92
CA ILE A 196 -10.41 12.08 4.17
C ILE A 196 -10.67 12.38 5.64
N GLY A 197 -11.10 13.61 5.92
CA GLY A 197 -11.48 14.04 7.26
C GLY A 197 -12.70 13.27 7.80
N GLY A 198 -12.44 12.21 8.58
CA GLY A 198 -13.45 11.47 9.34
C GLY A 198 -13.36 11.72 10.85
N THR A 199 -13.64 12.93 11.35
CA THR A 199 -13.78 13.28 12.80
C THR A 199 -12.69 12.86 13.81
N THR A 200 -11.63 12.20 13.35
CA THR A 200 -10.44 11.78 14.08
C THR A 200 -9.34 11.85 13.03
N GLY A 201 -8.63 12.98 12.98
CA GLY A 201 -7.66 13.28 11.93
C GLY A 201 -6.55 12.23 11.87
N GLY A 202 -6.50 11.51 10.76
CA GLY A 202 -5.37 10.71 10.34
C GLY A 202 -5.28 10.81 8.83
N ASP A 203 -4.07 11.03 8.32
CA ASP A 203 -3.77 11.06 6.89
C ASP A 203 -3.99 9.66 6.30
N LEU A 204 -4.78 9.53 5.24
CA LEU A 204 -5.06 8.24 4.63
C LEU A 204 -4.01 7.97 3.55
N CYS A 205 -2.96 7.23 3.90
CA CYS A 205 -2.05 6.71 2.90
C CYS A 205 -2.65 5.48 2.19
N LEU A 206 -2.87 5.57 0.88
CA LEU A 206 -3.34 4.42 0.10
C LEU A 206 -2.35 3.25 0.12
N GLY A 207 -1.05 3.50 0.35
CA GLY A 207 -0.04 2.47 0.56
C GLY A 207 -0.34 1.58 1.77
N ASP A 208 -0.61 2.19 2.93
CA ASP A 208 -0.98 1.46 4.16
C ASP A 208 -2.25 0.64 3.97
N VAL A 209 -3.24 1.22 3.29
CA VAL A 209 -4.50 0.53 3.06
C VAL A 209 -4.30 -0.68 2.17
N VAL A 210 -3.52 -0.53 1.11
CA VAL A 210 -3.19 -1.62 0.19
C VAL A 210 -2.40 -2.71 0.90
N GLN A 211 -1.42 -2.35 1.72
CA GLN A 211 -0.67 -3.28 2.56
C GLN A 211 -1.57 -4.07 3.52
N GLN A 212 -2.57 -3.43 4.11
CA GLN A 212 -3.51 -4.08 5.02
C GLN A 212 -4.58 -4.90 4.29
N ALA A 213 -5.11 -4.40 3.17
CA ALA A 213 -6.17 -5.05 2.42
C ALA A 213 -5.67 -6.30 1.68
N PHE A 214 -4.45 -6.28 1.14
CA PHE A 214 -3.91 -7.37 0.32
C PHE A 214 -2.96 -8.28 1.09
N GLN A 215 -3.50 -8.95 2.11
CA GLN A 215 -2.78 -10.03 2.79
C GLN A 215 -2.68 -11.30 1.94
N PHE A 216 -3.67 -11.50 1.07
CA PHE A 216 -3.84 -12.67 0.21
C PHE A 216 -3.84 -12.30 -1.28
N GLY A 217 -3.43 -13.26 -2.12
CA GLY A 217 -3.57 -13.13 -3.58
C GLY A 217 -5.02 -13.04 -4.03
N PHE A 218 -5.92 -13.73 -3.32
CA PHE A 218 -7.35 -13.67 -3.55
C PHE A 218 -8.11 -13.53 -2.23
N CYS A 219 -8.93 -12.49 -2.13
CA CYS A 219 -9.84 -12.25 -1.01
C CYS A 219 -11.26 -12.01 -1.52
N ALA A 220 -12.25 -12.73 -0.95
CA ALA A 220 -13.66 -12.55 -1.24
C ALA A 220 -14.51 -12.35 0.02
N CYS A 221 -15.32 -11.29 0.06
CA CYS A 221 -16.19 -10.96 1.19
C CYS A 221 -17.41 -11.87 1.33
N SER A 222 -17.80 -12.57 0.27
CA SER A 222 -19.01 -13.40 0.22
C SER A 222 -18.72 -14.78 -0.36
N ASP A 223 -19.77 -15.56 -0.60
CA ASP A 223 -19.69 -16.88 -1.21
C ASP A 223 -19.06 -16.80 -2.61
N VAL A 224 -18.18 -17.75 -2.93
CA VAL A 224 -17.54 -17.86 -4.25
C VAL A 224 -18.02 -19.11 -4.98
N GLN A 225 -18.38 -18.95 -6.25
CA GLN A 225 -18.75 -20.04 -7.15
C GLN A 225 -17.89 -20.03 -8.41
N MET A 226 -16.92 -20.95 -8.45
CA MET A 226 -16.02 -21.11 -9.60
C MET A 226 -16.48 -22.32 -10.41
N THR A 227 -17.15 -22.06 -11.53
CA THR A 227 -17.74 -23.09 -12.39
C THR A 227 -17.00 -23.24 -13.72
N GLY A 228 -16.43 -24.43 -13.99
CA GLY A 228 -15.96 -24.80 -15.33
C GLY A 228 -14.52 -24.40 -15.69
N SER A 229 -13.81 -23.68 -14.81
CA SER A 229 -12.51 -23.08 -15.08
C SER A 229 -11.47 -23.41 -14.02
N ASN A 230 -10.28 -23.89 -14.41
CA ASN A 230 -9.23 -24.17 -13.43
C ASN A 230 -8.79 -22.89 -12.74
N VAL A 231 -8.50 -22.98 -11.44
CA VAL A 231 -8.04 -21.86 -10.62
C VAL A 231 -6.65 -22.19 -10.11
N LEU A 232 -5.71 -21.28 -10.32
CA LEU A 232 -4.38 -21.34 -9.73
C LEU A 232 -4.11 -20.06 -8.97
N VAL A 233 -3.64 -20.18 -7.74
CA VAL A 233 -3.11 -19.06 -6.96
C VAL A 233 -1.70 -19.44 -6.51
N ASP A 234 -0.72 -18.63 -6.86
CA ASP A 234 0.66 -18.72 -6.38
C ASP A 234 1.19 -17.30 -6.08
N SER A 235 2.50 -17.16 -5.86
CA SER A 235 3.08 -15.85 -5.59
C SER A 235 4.44 -15.62 -6.26
N PHE A 236 4.87 -14.38 -6.23
CA PHE A 236 6.23 -13.91 -6.44
C PHE A 236 6.40 -12.58 -5.68
N ASP A 237 7.61 -12.03 -5.73
CA ASP A 237 7.91 -10.74 -5.15
C ASP A 237 8.55 -9.88 -6.24
N SER A 238 7.82 -8.88 -6.71
CA SER A 238 8.28 -7.99 -7.79
C SER A 238 9.52 -7.17 -7.40
N ALA A 239 9.73 -6.90 -6.11
CA ALA A 239 10.95 -6.24 -5.64
C ALA A 239 12.21 -7.12 -5.84
N ASN A 240 12.03 -8.43 -5.95
CA ASN A 240 13.08 -9.42 -6.23
C ASN A 240 13.15 -9.82 -7.72
N GLY A 241 12.30 -9.23 -8.57
CA GLY A 241 12.27 -9.41 -10.03
C GLY A 241 10.98 -10.03 -10.56
N SER A 242 10.88 -10.09 -11.90
CA SER A 242 9.71 -10.61 -12.59
C SER A 242 9.36 -12.06 -12.20
N TYR A 243 8.06 -12.39 -12.27
CA TYR A 243 7.54 -13.73 -12.02
C TYR A 243 8.23 -14.82 -12.88
N ASP A 244 8.75 -15.86 -12.23
CA ASP A 244 9.28 -17.08 -12.87
C ASP A 244 8.35 -18.29 -12.67
N SER A 245 7.67 -18.67 -13.76
CA SER A 245 6.82 -19.86 -13.81
C SER A 245 7.48 -21.19 -13.45
N GLN A 246 8.82 -21.28 -13.46
CA GLN A 246 9.54 -22.49 -13.08
C GLN A 246 9.75 -22.59 -11.57
N THR A 247 9.65 -21.48 -10.85
CA THR A 247 9.84 -21.40 -9.39
C THR A 247 8.79 -20.48 -8.78
N PRO A 248 7.48 -20.82 -8.90
CA PRO A 248 6.44 -20.03 -8.27
C PRO A 248 6.59 -20.06 -6.75
N GLY A 249 6.32 -18.93 -6.11
CA GLY A 249 6.27 -18.80 -4.66
C GLY A 249 5.11 -19.57 -4.03
N GLN A 250 5.17 -19.68 -2.70
CA GLN A 250 4.20 -20.44 -1.88
C GLN A 250 3.35 -19.54 -0.96
N ASP A 251 3.32 -18.24 -1.25
CA ASP A 251 2.61 -17.21 -0.48
C ASP A 251 1.33 -16.76 -1.22
N GLY A 252 0.87 -17.56 -2.20
CA GLY A 252 -0.35 -17.35 -2.97
C GLY A 252 -1.59 -17.80 -2.21
N HIS A 253 -1.93 -17.07 -1.15
CA HIS A 253 -3.06 -17.41 -0.28
C HIS A 253 -4.42 -17.13 -0.91
N LEU A 254 -5.43 -17.92 -0.52
CA LEU A 254 -6.83 -17.78 -0.95
C LEU A 254 -7.73 -17.67 0.28
N GLY A 255 -8.41 -16.53 0.43
CA GLY A 255 -9.39 -16.26 1.48
C GLY A 255 -10.81 -16.03 0.96
N VAL A 256 -11.80 -16.60 1.64
CA VAL A 256 -13.22 -16.36 1.39
C VAL A 256 -13.96 -16.29 2.73
N ASN A 257 -14.69 -15.21 3.01
CA ASN A 257 -15.47 -15.09 4.25
C ASN A 257 -16.73 -15.99 4.22
N GLY A 258 -17.32 -16.17 3.04
CA GLY A 258 -18.43 -17.10 2.81
C GLY A 258 -18.01 -18.51 2.38
N ALA A 259 -18.95 -19.24 1.78
CA ALA A 259 -18.73 -20.60 1.28
C ALA A 259 -17.94 -20.61 -0.04
N ALA A 260 -17.06 -21.59 -0.22
CA ALA A 260 -16.32 -21.80 -1.46
C ALA A 260 -16.79 -23.04 -2.22
N ASN A 261 -17.37 -22.84 -3.41
CA ASN A 261 -17.83 -23.90 -4.30
C ASN A 261 -17.03 -23.89 -5.60
N ILE A 262 -15.97 -24.69 -5.68
CA ILE A 262 -15.03 -24.70 -6.81
C ILE A 262 -15.16 -26.02 -7.55
N THR A 263 -15.90 -26.00 -8.65
CA THR A 263 -16.25 -27.23 -9.40
C THR A 263 -15.18 -27.68 -10.40
N ALA A 264 -14.13 -26.87 -10.60
CA ALA A 264 -13.02 -27.15 -11.49
C ALA A 264 -11.78 -27.65 -10.71
N ASN A 265 -10.62 -27.74 -11.38
CA ASN A 265 -9.36 -27.98 -10.67
C ASN A 265 -8.94 -26.69 -9.94
N MET A 266 -8.32 -26.85 -8.78
CA MET A 266 -7.86 -25.76 -7.94
C MET A 266 -6.48 -26.09 -7.39
N SER A 267 -5.53 -25.18 -7.58
CA SER A 267 -4.17 -25.27 -7.08
C SER A 267 -3.86 -24.00 -6.31
N VAL A 268 -3.60 -24.12 -5.01
CA VAL A 268 -3.22 -23.01 -4.14
C VAL A 268 -1.81 -23.29 -3.63
N ASN A 269 -0.83 -22.58 -4.18
CA ASN A 269 0.53 -22.56 -3.65
C ASN A 269 0.59 -21.57 -2.48
N GLY A 270 -0.01 -21.99 -1.37
CA GLY A 270 -0.20 -21.23 -0.15
C GLY A 270 -1.28 -21.89 0.70
N SER A 271 -1.79 -21.15 1.66
CA SER A 271 -2.89 -21.58 2.54
C SER A 271 -4.25 -21.17 1.98
N MET A 272 -5.27 -21.97 2.29
CA MET A 272 -6.67 -21.71 1.93
C MET A 272 -7.51 -21.50 3.19
N VAL A 273 -8.18 -20.35 3.29
CA VAL A 273 -8.95 -19.96 4.48
C VAL A 273 -10.39 -19.66 4.09
N ILE A 274 -11.33 -20.40 4.66
CA ILE A 274 -12.77 -20.29 4.43
C ILE A 274 -13.44 -19.94 5.76
N GLY A 275 -13.89 -18.69 5.88
CA GLY A 275 -14.47 -18.13 7.11
C GLY A 275 -15.89 -18.56 7.41
N GLY A 276 -16.61 -19.17 6.46
CA GLY A 276 -17.99 -19.59 6.67
C GLY A 276 -18.52 -20.54 5.60
N GLY A 277 -19.61 -21.25 5.92
CA GLY A 277 -20.38 -22.05 4.95
C GLY A 277 -19.71 -23.32 4.40
N GLY A 278 -18.40 -23.48 4.59
CA GLY A 278 -17.62 -24.66 4.18
C GLY A 278 -17.06 -24.59 2.77
N VAL A 279 -16.32 -25.63 2.40
CA VAL A 279 -15.67 -25.77 1.08
C VAL A 279 -16.13 -27.04 0.37
N SER A 280 -16.42 -26.91 -0.92
CA SER A 280 -16.80 -28.02 -1.80
C SER A 280 -15.95 -28.02 -3.07
N LEU A 281 -15.10 -29.04 -3.21
CA LEU A 281 -14.18 -29.28 -4.33
C LEU A 281 -14.55 -30.60 -5.06
N PRO A 282 -15.69 -30.68 -5.76
CA PRO A 282 -16.23 -31.95 -6.25
C PRO A 282 -15.43 -32.61 -7.38
N ASN A 283 -14.49 -31.91 -8.01
CA ASN A 283 -13.67 -32.47 -9.07
C ASN A 283 -12.58 -33.38 -8.48
N SER A 284 -12.22 -34.44 -9.21
CA SER A 284 -11.18 -35.41 -8.80
C SER A 284 -9.91 -35.27 -9.63
N GLY A 285 -9.69 -34.10 -10.24
CA GLY A 285 -8.53 -33.81 -11.08
C GLY A 285 -7.30 -33.38 -10.28
N ASN A 286 -6.42 -32.58 -10.89
CA ASN A 286 -5.24 -32.08 -10.20
C ASN A 286 -5.67 -30.95 -9.25
N GLN A 287 -5.66 -31.22 -7.95
CA GLN A 287 -5.93 -30.23 -6.92
C GLN A 287 -4.90 -30.35 -5.83
N HIS A 288 -4.46 -29.24 -5.24
CA HIS A 288 -3.57 -29.22 -4.09
C HIS A 288 -3.64 -27.88 -3.35
N ILE A 289 -3.34 -27.93 -2.06
CA ILE A 289 -3.11 -26.79 -1.19
C ILE A 289 -1.73 -27.01 -0.57
N SER A 290 -0.76 -26.16 -0.87
CA SER A 290 0.63 -26.37 -0.41
C SER A 290 0.82 -26.04 1.08
N GLY A 291 0.04 -25.08 1.61
CA GLY A 291 0.05 -24.70 3.02
C GLY A 291 -1.07 -25.32 3.83
N ASP A 292 -1.63 -24.55 4.76
CA ASP A 292 -2.70 -24.97 5.65
C ASP A 292 -4.08 -24.87 4.99
N LEU A 293 -5.00 -25.69 5.47
CA LEU A 293 -6.42 -25.60 5.15
C LEU A 293 -7.20 -25.19 6.40
N TYR A 294 -7.87 -24.03 6.36
CA TYR A 294 -8.77 -23.59 7.41
C TYR A 294 -10.19 -23.44 6.90
N VAL A 295 -11.16 -24.10 7.52
CA VAL A 295 -12.55 -24.13 7.07
C VAL A 295 -13.51 -24.05 8.24
N TYR A 296 -14.22 -22.93 8.35
CA TYR A 296 -15.36 -22.82 9.25
C TYR A 296 -16.64 -23.36 8.57
N GLY A 297 -16.83 -24.67 8.70
CA GLY A 297 -17.90 -25.43 8.05
C GLY A 297 -17.41 -26.79 7.56
N ASN A 298 -18.24 -27.50 6.78
CA ASN A 298 -17.84 -28.79 6.23
C ASN A 298 -16.81 -28.61 5.11
N ALA A 299 -15.77 -29.42 5.12
CA ALA A 299 -14.80 -29.52 4.04
C ALA A 299 -15.02 -30.82 3.24
N ALA A 300 -15.31 -30.68 1.95
CA ALA A 300 -15.55 -31.82 1.08
C ALA A 300 -14.78 -31.69 -0.24
N SER A 301 -14.01 -32.73 -0.58
CA SER A 301 -13.39 -32.90 -1.89
C SER A 301 -13.82 -34.21 -2.55
N GLY A 302 -13.92 -34.19 -3.88
CA GLY A 302 -14.18 -35.38 -4.70
C GLY A 302 -12.96 -36.27 -4.92
N ALA A 303 -11.77 -35.84 -4.47
CA ALA A 303 -10.48 -36.51 -4.64
C ALA A 303 -9.87 -36.91 -3.28
N GLN A 304 -8.55 -37.17 -3.27
CA GLN A 304 -7.72 -37.05 -2.07
C GLN A 304 -6.84 -35.81 -2.30
N THR A 305 -7.44 -34.62 -2.14
CA THR A 305 -6.75 -33.35 -2.38
C THR A 305 -5.63 -33.18 -1.36
N PRO A 306 -4.36 -33.09 -1.77
CA PRO A 306 -3.25 -32.87 -0.85
C PRO A 306 -3.36 -31.52 -0.15
N VAL A 307 -3.15 -31.53 1.16
CA VAL A 307 -2.90 -30.38 2.02
C VAL A 307 -1.49 -30.57 2.57
N GLY A 308 -0.60 -29.64 2.26
CA GLY A 308 0.83 -29.77 2.55
C GLY A 308 1.16 -29.65 4.03
N HIS A 309 0.37 -28.90 4.79
CA HIS A 309 0.54 -28.72 6.24
C HIS A 309 -0.69 -29.24 7.01
N ASP A 310 -1.21 -28.47 7.96
CA ASP A 310 -2.30 -28.85 8.85
C ASP A 310 -3.67 -28.49 8.25
N ALA A 311 -4.71 -29.15 8.75
CA ALA A 311 -6.09 -28.83 8.42
C ALA A 311 -6.90 -28.54 9.69
N PHE A 312 -7.66 -27.45 9.65
CA PHE A 312 -8.52 -26.96 10.72
C PHE A 312 -9.94 -26.86 10.17
N VAL A 313 -10.86 -27.71 10.65
CA VAL A 313 -12.21 -27.83 10.09
C VAL A 313 -13.28 -27.83 11.19
N GLN A 314 -14.11 -26.79 11.23
CA GLN A 314 -15.31 -26.73 12.07
C GLN A 314 -16.47 -27.48 11.40
N GLY A 315 -16.40 -28.81 11.40
CA GLY A 315 -17.36 -29.72 10.78
C GLY A 315 -16.70 -30.97 10.22
N THR A 316 -17.39 -31.66 9.32
CA THR A 316 -16.87 -32.88 8.70
C THR A 316 -15.76 -32.54 7.70
N CYS A 317 -14.65 -33.27 7.75
CA CYS A 317 -13.61 -33.25 6.72
C CYS A 317 -13.72 -34.50 5.84
N SER A 318 -13.69 -34.37 4.52
CA SER A 318 -13.76 -35.53 3.62
C SER A 318 -13.06 -35.27 2.29
N GLY A 319 -12.31 -36.26 1.81
CA GLY A 319 -11.68 -36.18 0.49
C GLY A 319 -10.33 -35.46 0.46
N PHE A 320 -9.66 -35.30 1.60
CA PHE A 320 -8.33 -34.68 1.67
C PHE A 320 -7.24 -35.72 2.00
N HIS A 321 -6.01 -35.43 1.58
CA HIS A 321 -4.80 -36.06 2.09
C HIS A 321 -3.99 -34.99 2.81
N ILE A 322 -4.01 -35.01 4.13
CA ILE A 322 -3.39 -34.01 5.00
C ILE A 322 -2.05 -34.56 5.46
N ALA A 323 -0.97 -33.85 5.13
CA ALA A 323 0.38 -34.26 5.51
C ALA A 323 0.67 -34.01 7.00
N GLY A 324 0.09 -32.95 7.57
CA GLY A 324 0.18 -32.62 8.98
C GLY A 324 -0.95 -33.22 9.83
N ASP A 325 -1.38 -32.46 10.83
CA ASP A 325 -2.47 -32.77 11.74
C ASP A 325 -3.84 -32.31 11.20
N LEU A 326 -4.90 -33.01 11.61
CA LEU A 326 -6.28 -32.60 11.39
C LEU A 326 -6.91 -32.20 12.73
N TYR A 327 -7.37 -30.96 12.83
CA TYR A 327 -8.18 -30.44 13.93
C TYR A 327 -9.63 -30.30 13.48
N SER A 328 -10.55 -31.01 14.14
CA SER A 328 -11.97 -30.93 13.80
C SER A 328 -12.87 -31.30 14.97
N ASP A 329 -14.05 -30.69 15.08
CA ASP A 329 -15.04 -31.04 16.09
C ASP A 329 -15.89 -32.27 15.69
N ASP A 330 -15.77 -32.73 14.43
CA ASP A 330 -16.48 -33.89 13.88
C ASP A 330 -15.56 -34.85 13.08
N ILE A 331 -14.66 -35.51 13.80
CA ILE A 331 -13.73 -36.52 13.24
C ILE A 331 -14.41 -37.87 13.01
N ALA A 332 -15.59 -38.11 13.59
CA ALA A 332 -16.25 -39.42 13.52
C ALA A 332 -16.67 -39.78 12.08
N ASP A 333 -17.01 -38.77 11.29
CA ASP A 333 -17.43 -38.89 9.89
C ASP A 333 -16.30 -38.52 8.89
N ASP A 334 -15.07 -38.36 9.37
CA ASP A 334 -13.92 -38.03 8.53
C ASP A 334 -13.47 -39.22 7.66
N THR A 335 -13.36 -38.97 6.35
CA THR A 335 -12.88 -39.95 5.35
C THR A 335 -11.55 -39.57 4.72
N SER A 336 -10.86 -38.57 5.25
CA SER A 336 -9.59 -38.07 4.75
C SER A 336 -8.41 -38.93 5.23
N LEU A 337 -7.37 -39.02 4.40
CA LEU A 337 -6.08 -39.55 4.76
C LEU A 337 -5.33 -38.48 5.55
N VAL A 338 -4.83 -38.82 6.74
CA VAL A 338 -4.08 -37.90 7.61
C VAL A 338 -2.80 -38.61 8.00
N ASP A 339 -1.66 -38.03 7.67
CA ASP A 339 -0.33 -38.59 7.95
C ASP A 339 0.10 -38.29 9.39
N GLY A 340 -0.32 -37.14 9.96
CA GLY A 340 -0.19 -36.80 11.37
C GLY A 340 -1.28 -37.40 12.25
N THR A 341 -1.83 -36.57 13.13
CA THR A 341 -2.83 -36.94 14.14
C THR A 341 -4.20 -36.31 13.86
N LYS A 342 -5.25 -36.96 14.33
CA LYS A 342 -6.62 -36.44 14.27
C LYS A 342 -7.03 -35.97 15.67
N ASN A 343 -7.21 -34.67 15.84
CA ASN A 343 -7.42 -33.99 17.11
C ASN A 343 -8.82 -33.39 17.19
N VAL A 344 -9.62 -33.85 18.17
CA VAL A 344 -10.95 -33.29 18.38
C VAL A 344 -10.82 -31.89 18.96
N PHE A 345 -11.11 -30.87 18.15
CA PHE A 345 -10.92 -29.47 18.51
C PHE A 345 -11.93 -28.57 17.80
N THR A 346 -12.51 -27.63 18.53
CA THR A 346 -13.40 -26.61 17.98
C THR A 346 -12.56 -25.39 17.65
N ILE A 347 -12.53 -24.99 16.38
CA ILE A 347 -11.80 -23.81 15.91
C ILE A 347 -12.71 -22.58 15.99
N PRO A 348 -12.16 -21.37 16.19
CA PRO A 348 -12.95 -20.14 16.11
C PRO A 348 -13.45 -19.90 14.68
N GLN A 349 -14.37 -18.95 14.49
CA GLN A 349 -14.62 -18.40 13.16
C GLN A 349 -13.63 -17.26 12.95
N ILE A 350 -12.99 -17.21 11.78
CA ILE A 350 -12.17 -16.07 11.34
C ILE A 350 -12.69 -15.64 9.98
N ASP A 351 -12.81 -14.33 9.78
CA ASP A 351 -13.09 -13.76 8.47
C ASP A 351 -11.74 -13.40 7.83
N PRO A 352 -11.26 -14.18 6.84
CA PRO A 352 -9.94 -13.95 6.24
C PRO A 352 -9.79 -12.59 5.55
N CYS A 353 -10.90 -12.00 5.11
CA CYS A 353 -10.93 -10.74 4.38
C CYS A 353 -11.56 -9.65 5.25
N PRO A 354 -10.90 -8.49 5.46
CA PRO A 354 -11.43 -7.36 6.23
C PRO A 354 -12.57 -6.67 5.49
N CYS A 355 -13.77 -7.26 5.56
CA CYS A 355 -14.95 -6.85 4.81
C CYS A 355 -16.02 -6.18 5.67
N ALA A 356 -15.75 -5.92 6.95
CA ALA A 356 -16.65 -5.13 7.76
C ALA A 356 -16.65 -3.68 7.25
N GLU A 357 -17.81 -3.02 7.27
CA GLU A 357 -17.98 -1.67 6.71
C GLU A 357 -17.04 -0.63 7.33
N ASP A 358 -16.61 -0.83 8.58
CA ASP A 358 -15.64 0.00 9.29
C ASP A 358 -14.16 -0.33 8.97
N GLN A 359 -13.91 -1.42 8.25
CA GLN A 359 -12.60 -1.83 7.74
C GLN A 359 -12.42 -1.51 6.25
N LEU A 360 -13.50 -1.15 5.54
CA LEU A 360 -13.47 -0.88 4.11
C LEU A 360 -13.18 0.59 3.80
N LEU A 361 -12.50 0.82 2.68
CA LEU A 361 -12.34 2.16 2.13
C LEU A 361 -13.66 2.73 1.63
N ASP A 362 -13.98 3.96 2.05
CA ASP A 362 -15.05 4.74 1.45
C ASP A 362 -14.57 5.38 0.13
N ILE A 363 -14.56 4.56 -0.94
CA ILE A 363 -14.15 5.00 -2.28
C ILE A 363 -14.99 6.19 -2.76
N ALA A 364 -16.27 6.24 -2.40
CA ALA A 364 -17.14 7.34 -2.78
C ALA A 364 -16.69 8.65 -2.12
N ALA A 365 -16.36 8.63 -0.82
CA ALA A 365 -15.80 9.78 -0.13
C ALA A 365 -14.44 10.20 -0.69
N ILE A 366 -13.58 9.25 -1.07
CA ILE A 366 -12.28 9.56 -1.70
C ILE A 366 -12.50 10.31 -3.02
N VAL A 367 -13.38 9.80 -3.88
CA VAL A 367 -13.65 10.42 -5.18
C VAL A 367 -14.37 11.77 -5.03
N ASP A 368 -15.27 11.91 -4.06
CA ASP A 368 -15.91 13.19 -3.73
C ASP A 368 -14.88 14.24 -3.26
N PHE A 369 -13.87 13.81 -2.49
CA PHE A 369 -12.74 14.66 -2.15
C PHE A 369 -11.92 15.02 -3.39
N GLY A 370 -11.61 14.04 -4.26
CA GLY A 370 -10.91 14.26 -5.52
C GLY A 370 -11.62 15.26 -6.44
N ALA A 371 -12.95 15.35 -6.40
CA ALA A 371 -13.74 16.30 -7.19
C ALA A 371 -13.40 17.78 -6.91
N THR A 372 -12.98 18.10 -5.69
CA THR A 372 -12.58 19.46 -5.30
C THR A 372 -11.07 19.64 -5.14
N ASN A 373 -10.31 18.55 -5.17
CA ASN A 373 -8.89 18.51 -4.83
C ASN A 373 -8.10 17.73 -5.90
N ASN A 374 -8.10 18.24 -7.13
CA ASN A 374 -7.41 17.65 -8.27
C ASN A 374 -6.66 18.73 -9.06
N ASP A 375 -5.62 18.32 -9.75
CA ASP A 375 -4.71 19.20 -10.48
C ASP A 375 -5.28 19.62 -11.85
N ASN A 376 -6.34 18.97 -12.33
CA ASN A 376 -7.08 19.42 -13.52
C ASN A 376 -8.28 20.35 -13.21
N ALA A 377 -8.51 20.72 -11.95
CA ALA A 377 -9.52 21.71 -11.54
C ALA A 377 -8.98 23.15 -11.58
N VAL A 378 -7.68 23.32 -11.82
CA VAL A 378 -7.03 24.64 -11.79
C VAL A 378 -7.43 25.46 -13.03
N ALA A 379 -8.04 26.61 -12.74
CA ALA A 379 -8.41 27.60 -13.74
C ALA A 379 -7.17 28.34 -14.24
N VAL A 380 -6.60 27.93 -15.39
CA VAL A 380 -5.91 28.68 -16.48
C VAL A 380 -4.89 29.81 -16.13
N ASP A 381 -4.72 30.22 -14.87
CA ASP A 381 -4.06 31.46 -14.46
C ASP A 381 -2.92 31.24 -13.42
N ASP A 382 -2.62 30.00 -13.00
CA ASP A 382 -1.40 29.68 -12.23
C ASP A 382 -0.23 29.39 -13.20
N PRO A 383 0.85 30.20 -13.18
CA PRO A 383 1.99 30.03 -14.08
C PRO A 383 2.92 28.85 -13.75
N ASN A 384 2.75 28.18 -12.61
CA ASN A 384 3.59 27.06 -12.17
C ASN A 384 2.95 25.69 -12.41
N THR A 385 1.63 25.61 -12.60
CA THR A 385 0.98 24.40 -13.08
C THR A 385 1.26 24.23 -14.58
N PRO A 386 1.72 23.05 -15.04
CA PRO A 386 1.83 22.79 -16.47
C PRO A 386 0.48 23.07 -17.14
N GLU A 387 0.48 23.78 -18.27
CA GLU A 387 -0.70 23.85 -19.15
C GLU A 387 -1.00 22.42 -19.66
N VAL A 388 -1.66 21.60 -18.86
CA VAL A 388 -2.25 20.35 -19.32
C VAL A 388 -3.42 20.77 -20.19
N GLU A 389 -3.20 20.85 -21.51
CA GLU A 389 -4.22 21.25 -22.47
C GLU A 389 -5.49 20.39 -22.27
N THR A 390 -6.46 20.93 -21.54
CA THR A 390 -7.88 20.55 -21.51
C THR A 390 -8.18 19.11 -21.07
N PHE A 391 -8.04 18.83 -19.76
CA PHE A 391 -8.82 17.78 -19.09
C PHE A 391 -10.18 18.34 -18.67
N ASP A 392 -11.12 18.40 -19.62
CA ASP A 392 -12.52 18.73 -19.33
C ASP A 392 -13.18 17.52 -18.65
N ALA A 393 -13.55 17.68 -17.37
CA ALA A 393 -14.08 16.60 -16.54
C ALA A 393 -15.36 15.98 -17.09
N GLU A 394 -16.13 16.72 -17.90
CA GLU A 394 -17.36 16.27 -18.54
C GLU A 394 -17.13 15.58 -19.89
N GLN A 395 -15.94 15.71 -20.48
CA GLN A 395 -15.71 15.38 -21.89
C GLN A 395 -16.00 13.91 -22.24
N TRP A 396 -15.77 12.97 -21.32
CA TRP A 396 -15.83 11.53 -21.61
C TRP A 396 -16.97 10.79 -20.92
N ALA A 397 -17.80 11.50 -20.15
CA ALA A 397 -18.98 10.94 -19.51
C ALA A 397 -20.16 10.75 -20.49
N ASP A 398 -20.21 11.54 -21.57
CA ASP A 398 -21.21 11.36 -22.65
C ASP A 398 -20.69 10.39 -23.73
N PRO A 399 -21.33 9.21 -23.92
CA PRO A 399 -20.93 8.26 -24.96
C PRO A 399 -21.09 8.78 -26.40
N LEU A 400 -21.77 9.93 -26.59
CA LEU A 400 -21.89 10.59 -27.88
C LEU A 400 -20.72 11.54 -28.18
N VAL A 401 -19.92 11.89 -27.16
CA VAL A 401 -18.71 12.69 -27.31
C VAL A 401 -17.52 11.75 -27.46
N PRO A 402 -16.79 11.80 -28.59
CA PRO A 402 -15.63 10.94 -28.78
C PRO A 402 -14.56 11.20 -27.72
N GLY A 403 -14.27 10.17 -26.91
CA GLY A 403 -13.14 10.17 -26.00
C GLY A 403 -11.81 9.95 -26.74
N PRO A 404 -10.67 10.16 -26.05
CA PRO A 404 -9.36 9.92 -26.61
C PRO A 404 -9.16 8.41 -26.84
N ALA A 405 -8.24 8.10 -27.76
CA ALA A 405 -7.71 6.74 -27.87
C ALA A 405 -6.71 6.44 -26.75
N THR A 406 -5.94 7.45 -26.34
CA THR A 406 -4.99 7.40 -25.22
C THR A 406 -5.22 8.58 -24.31
N LEU A 407 -5.40 8.28 -23.02
CA LEU A 407 -5.43 9.21 -21.92
C LEU A 407 -4.02 9.34 -21.35
N GLU A 408 -3.32 10.41 -21.71
CA GLU A 408 -1.98 10.71 -21.18
C GLU A 408 -2.12 11.36 -19.81
N LEU A 409 -1.59 10.70 -18.78
CA LEU A 409 -1.56 11.17 -17.40
C LEU A 409 -0.10 11.44 -17.03
N PRO A 410 0.39 12.69 -17.14
CA PRO A 410 1.64 13.08 -16.48
C PRO A 410 1.44 13.05 -14.96
N CYS A 411 2.51 13.27 -14.19
CA CYS A 411 2.36 13.34 -12.75
C CYS A 411 1.21 14.29 -12.34
N GLY A 412 0.38 13.84 -11.40
CA GLY A 412 -0.73 14.63 -10.86
C GLY A 412 -1.97 13.83 -10.52
N ARG A 413 -2.96 14.54 -9.99
CA ARG A 413 -4.27 14.06 -9.56
C ARG A 413 -5.32 14.54 -10.55
N PHE A 414 -6.04 13.63 -11.17
CA PHE A 414 -6.99 13.91 -12.23
C PHE A 414 -8.39 13.49 -11.82
N TYR A 415 -9.39 14.31 -12.11
CA TYR A 415 -10.79 14.03 -11.87
C TYR A 415 -11.60 14.09 -13.17
N VAL A 416 -12.47 13.11 -13.36
CA VAL A 416 -13.46 13.06 -14.46
C VAL A 416 -14.81 12.58 -13.93
N HIS A 417 -15.91 13.05 -14.54
CA HIS A 417 -17.26 12.62 -14.17
C HIS A 417 -17.60 11.18 -14.56
N GLY A 418 -16.83 10.59 -15.47
CA GLY A 418 -17.06 9.25 -16.00
C GLY A 418 -16.26 9.03 -17.26
N ILE A 419 -16.00 7.76 -17.59
CA ILE A 419 -15.35 7.37 -18.83
C ILE A 419 -16.27 6.36 -19.51
N VAL A 420 -17.20 6.85 -20.32
CA VAL A 420 -18.21 6.02 -20.99
C VAL A 420 -18.00 6.11 -22.50
N GLN A 421 -17.29 5.14 -23.06
CA GLN A 421 -16.84 5.16 -24.46
C GLN A 421 -17.17 3.85 -25.18
N THR A 422 -17.60 3.94 -26.43
CA THR A 422 -17.88 2.74 -27.24
C THR A 422 -16.64 2.14 -27.89
N GLN A 423 -15.52 2.84 -27.80
CA GLN A 423 -14.22 2.42 -28.34
C GLN A 423 -13.29 2.00 -27.20
N GLY A 424 -12.13 1.45 -27.56
CA GLY A 424 -11.07 1.19 -26.60
C GLY A 424 -10.35 2.47 -26.17
N ILE A 425 -9.83 2.47 -24.94
CA ILE A 425 -8.97 3.51 -24.38
C ILE A 425 -7.69 2.90 -23.81
N THR A 426 -6.58 3.61 -23.94
CA THR A 426 -5.35 3.36 -23.19
C THR A 426 -5.21 4.45 -22.13
N ILE A 427 -5.04 4.08 -20.86
CA ILE A 427 -4.58 4.99 -19.81
C ILE A 427 -3.07 4.87 -19.76
N HIS A 428 -2.35 5.97 -19.98
CA HIS A 428 -0.89 5.99 -20.01
C HIS A 428 -0.38 6.93 -18.92
N ALA A 429 0.15 6.37 -17.84
CA ALA A 429 0.77 7.12 -16.76
C ALA A 429 2.27 7.30 -17.03
N THR A 430 2.73 8.55 -17.05
CA THR A 430 4.14 8.91 -17.28
C THR A 430 4.86 9.38 -16.02
N GLY A 431 4.18 9.35 -14.88
CA GLY A 431 4.70 9.66 -13.55
C GLY A 431 3.78 9.09 -12.47
N ARG A 432 3.87 9.60 -11.23
CA ARG A 432 2.94 9.24 -10.14
C ARG A 432 1.58 9.91 -10.38
N THR A 433 0.52 9.12 -10.50
CA THR A 433 -0.79 9.62 -10.92
C THR A 433 -1.95 9.07 -10.11
N VAL A 434 -2.97 9.90 -9.91
CA VAL A 434 -4.28 9.49 -9.40
C VAL A 434 -5.34 9.86 -10.41
N LEU A 435 -6.25 8.96 -10.71
CA LEU A 435 -7.42 9.19 -11.57
C LEU A 435 -8.69 8.89 -10.78
N PHE A 436 -9.41 9.95 -10.40
CA PHE A 436 -10.73 9.89 -9.79
C PHE A 436 -11.82 9.88 -10.88
N VAL A 437 -12.72 8.91 -10.82
CA VAL A 437 -13.87 8.76 -11.72
C VAL A 437 -15.17 8.75 -10.90
N ASP A 438 -15.95 9.83 -10.94
CA ASP A 438 -17.19 9.98 -10.14
C ASP A 438 -18.33 9.04 -10.60
N GLY A 439 -18.34 8.71 -11.89
CA GLY A 439 -19.29 7.79 -12.49
C GLY A 439 -18.71 6.41 -12.78
N ASP A 440 -19.25 5.78 -13.82
CA ASP A 440 -18.77 4.48 -14.31
C ASP A 440 -17.56 4.65 -15.24
N LEU A 441 -16.69 3.64 -15.27
CA LEU A 441 -15.71 3.42 -16.33
C LEU A 441 -16.24 2.30 -17.23
N THR A 442 -16.82 2.65 -18.37
CA THR A 442 -17.38 1.70 -19.35
C THR A 442 -16.74 1.92 -20.71
N VAL A 443 -15.94 0.96 -21.17
CA VAL A 443 -15.22 1.04 -22.44
C VAL A 443 -15.31 -0.27 -23.23
N ASN A 444 -15.08 -0.25 -24.55
CA ASN A 444 -15.03 -1.53 -25.27
C ASN A 444 -13.70 -2.27 -25.03
N ALA A 445 -12.60 -1.54 -24.90
CA ALA A 445 -11.32 -2.09 -24.53
C ALA A 445 -10.59 -1.17 -23.56
N LEU A 446 -9.95 -1.75 -22.54
CA LEU A 446 -9.09 -1.00 -21.62
C LEU A 446 -7.65 -1.52 -21.76
N ASN A 447 -6.70 -0.60 -21.85
CA ASN A 447 -5.28 -0.87 -21.62
C ASN A 447 -4.75 0.13 -20.60
N ILE A 448 -3.84 -0.31 -19.74
CA ILE A 448 -3.12 0.56 -18.80
C ILE A 448 -1.64 0.38 -19.08
N LEU A 449 -0.93 1.49 -19.29
CA LEU A 449 0.49 1.56 -19.63
C LEU A 449 1.18 2.51 -18.65
N LEU A 450 2.37 2.12 -18.20
CA LEU A 450 3.21 2.89 -17.30
C LEU A 450 4.57 3.11 -17.96
N ASP A 451 5.12 4.32 -17.87
CA ASP A 451 6.54 4.57 -18.11
C ASP A 451 7.38 4.06 -16.93
N ASP A 452 8.70 3.98 -17.12
CA ASP A 452 9.65 3.53 -16.11
C ASP A 452 9.57 4.40 -14.84
N GLY A 453 9.28 3.76 -13.69
CA GLY A 453 9.09 4.44 -12.40
C GLY A 453 7.78 5.20 -12.24
N ALA A 454 6.84 5.11 -13.20
CA ALA A 454 5.50 5.66 -13.03
C ALA A 454 4.65 4.77 -12.10
N GLU A 455 3.59 5.35 -11.53
CA GLU A 455 2.57 4.63 -10.76
C GLU A 455 1.19 5.25 -11.00
N VAL A 456 0.13 4.46 -10.90
CA VAL A 456 -1.24 4.92 -11.14
C VAL A 456 -2.25 4.32 -10.18
N ASP A 457 -3.03 5.22 -9.58
CA ASP A 457 -4.19 4.90 -8.75
C ASP A 457 -5.47 5.27 -9.49
N ILE A 458 -6.29 4.27 -9.80
CA ILE A 458 -7.56 4.48 -10.51
C ILE A 458 -8.69 4.24 -9.53
N LEU A 459 -9.41 5.29 -9.15
CA LEU A 459 -10.54 5.22 -8.23
C LEU A 459 -11.84 5.46 -8.98
N VAL A 460 -12.64 4.41 -9.12
CA VAL A 460 -13.95 4.46 -9.79
C VAL A 460 -15.04 4.36 -8.75
N LYS A 461 -15.82 5.42 -8.57
CA LYS A 461 -16.95 5.45 -7.64
C LYS A 461 -18.12 4.60 -8.12
N GLY A 462 -18.32 4.52 -9.44
CA GLY A 462 -19.29 3.63 -10.08
C GLY A 462 -18.75 2.23 -10.40
N ASN A 463 -19.35 1.60 -11.40
CA ASN A 463 -18.95 0.29 -11.90
C ASN A 463 -17.81 0.41 -12.92
N MET A 464 -17.07 -0.68 -13.09
CA MET A 464 -16.05 -0.82 -14.12
C MET A 464 -16.44 -1.92 -15.11
N ASN A 465 -16.52 -1.58 -16.40
CA ASN A 465 -17.00 -2.46 -17.46
C ASN A 465 -16.11 -2.36 -18.70
N PHE A 466 -15.62 -3.50 -19.19
CA PHE A 466 -14.88 -3.57 -20.44
C PHE A 466 -15.12 -4.87 -21.21
N ASP A 467 -15.46 -4.77 -22.51
CA ASP A 467 -15.78 -5.93 -23.34
C ASP A 467 -14.55 -6.71 -23.83
N SER A 468 -13.37 -6.10 -23.77
CA SER A 468 -12.11 -6.70 -24.20
C SER A 468 -10.92 -6.06 -23.49
N SER A 469 -9.84 -6.79 -23.35
CA SER A 469 -8.59 -6.28 -22.77
C SER A 469 -7.44 -7.14 -23.23
N THR A 470 -6.26 -6.54 -23.32
CA THR A 470 -5.03 -7.25 -23.72
C THR A 470 -3.86 -6.99 -22.79
N ASN A 471 -3.76 -5.81 -22.17
CA ASN A 471 -2.74 -5.52 -21.19
C ASN A 471 -3.24 -4.47 -20.19
N LEU A 472 -3.47 -4.87 -18.94
CA LEU A 472 -3.99 -4.02 -17.88
C LEU A 472 -2.94 -3.85 -16.80
N GLY A 473 -2.00 -2.94 -17.04
CA GLY A 473 -1.00 -2.51 -16.07
C GLY A 473 0.38 -3.10 -16.35
N ASP A 474 1.16 -3.29 -15.30
CA ASP A 474 2.53 -3.79 -15.36
C ASP A 474 2.64 -5.13 -14.63
N VAL A 475 2.99 -6.19 -15.36
CA VAL A 475 3.13 -7.54 -14.80
C VAL A 475 4.46 -7.73 -14.06
N ASP A 476 5.45 -6.89 -14.35
CA ASP A 476 6.75 -6.90 -13.71
C ASP A 476 6.74 -6.06 -12.41
N HIS A 477 5.86 -5.05 -12.33
CA HIS A 477 5.64 -4.22 -11.12
C HIS A 477 4.13 -4.03 -10.79
N PRO A 478 3.39 -5.08 -10.42
CA PRO A 478 1.96 -4.98 -10.14
C PRO A 478 1.58 -3.95 -9.07
N SER A 479 2.43 -3.74 -8.06
CA SER A 479 2.19 -2.76 -7.00
C SER A 479 2.08 -1.31 -7.51
N ALA A 480 2.64 -1.00 -8.68
CA ALA A 480 2.56 0.33 -9.31
C ALA A 480 1.18 0.64 -9.92
N VAL A 481 0.27 -0.33 -10.00
CA VAL A 481 -1.07 -0.17 -10.57
C VAL A 481 -2.12 -0.56 -9.54
N ARG A 482 -2.80 0.42 -8.95
CA ARG A 482 -3.82 0.19 -7.91
C ARG A 482 -5.18 0.64 -8.44
N THR A 483 -6.13 -0.28 -8.51
CA THR A 483 -7.49 -0.01 -9.01
C THR A 483 -8.51 -0.22 -7.89
N TYR A 484 -9.31 0.79 -7.62
CA TYR A 484 -10.34 0.80 -6.59
C TYR A 484 -11.71 0.99 -7.23
N VAL A 485 -12.68 0.14 -6.89
CA VAL A 485 -14.04 0.17 -7.44
C VAL A 485 -15.06 0.22 -6.31
N GLY A 486 -15.77 1.34 -6.21
CA GLY A 486 -16.86 1.56 -5.25
C GLY A 486 -18.22 1.02 -5.73
N GLY A 487 -18.35 0.71 -7.02
CA GLY A 487 -19.55 0.10 -7.58
C GLY A 487 -19.78 -1.36 -7.19
N THR A 488 -20.88 -1.92 -7.68
CA THR A 488 -21.30 -3.30 -7.38
C THR A 488 -20.91 -4.31 -8.45
N LEU A 489 -20.32 -3.85 -9.55
CA LEU A 489 -19.96 -4.68 -10.69
C LEU A 489 -18.59 -4.30 -11.23
N LEU A 490 -17.75 -5.32 -11.43
CA LEU A 490 -16.54 -5.25 -12.21
C LEU A 490 -16.64 -6.35 -13.28
N ASP A 491 -16.99 -5.94 -14.50
CA ASP A 491 -17.30 -6.85 -15.59
C ASP A 491 -16.27 -6.70 -16.72
N GLY A 492 -15.45 -7.73 -16.86
CA GLY A 492 -14.56 -7.92 -18.01
C GLY A 492 -15.08 -9.05 -18.89
N ASP A 493 -16.08 -8.80 -19.73
CA ASP A 493 -16.62 -9.78 -20.71
C ASP A 493 -15.68 -9.97 -21.91
N ALA A 494 -14.37 -10.02 -21.63
CA ALA A 494 -13.38 -10.40 -22.61
C ALA A 494 -13.56 -11.88 -22.94
N SER A 495 -14.18 -12.19 -24.09
CA SER A 495 -14.16 -13.56 -24.66
C SER A 495 -12.74 -14.07 -25.02
N ALA A 496 -11.73 -13.22 -24.86
CA ALA A 496 -10.31 -13.49 -25.09
C ALA A 496 -9.55 -13.63 -23.75
N GLN A 497 -8.30 -14.11 -23.83
CA GLN A 497 -7.44 -14.16 -22.64
C GLN A 497 -7.07 -12.73 -22.20
N SER A 498 -7.23 -12.44 -20.91
CA SER A 498 -6.88 -11.15 -20.33
C SER A 498 -5.74 -11.29 -19.33
N THR A 499 -4.78 -10.38 -19.40
CA THR A 499 -3.67 -10.28 -18.45
C THR A 499 -3.77 -8.94 -17.71
N PHE A 500 -3.71 -9.02 -16.38
CA PHE A 500 -3.72 -7.88 -15.47
C PHE A 500 -2.40 -7.89 -14.69
N GLY A 501 -1.72 -6.76 -14.63
CA GLY A 501 -0.58 -6.51 -13.77
C GLY A 501 -0.94 -5.34 -12.86
N GLY A 502 -1.46 -5.65 -11.67
CA GLY A 502 -2.06 -4.66 -10.80
C GLY A 502 -2.79 -5.25 -9.60
N LEU A 503 -3.15 -4.37 -8.68
CA LEU A 503 -3.95 -4.65 -7.49
C LEU A 503 -5.38 -4.16 -7.73
N ILE A 504 -6.38 -5.01 -7.43
CA ILE A 504 -7.79 -4.68 -7.62
C ILE A 504 -8.51 -4.76 -6.28
N TYR A 505 -9.00 -3.62 -5.80
CA TYR A 505 -9.79 -3.47 -4.59
C TYR A 505 -11.24 -3.12 -4.93
N ALA A 506 -12.15 -4.07 -4.79
CA ALA A 506 -13.55 -3.94 -5.16
C ALA A 506 -14.47 -4.73 -4.19
N PRO A 507 -14.44 -4.41 -2.88
CA PRO A 507 -15.06 -5.22 -1.81
C PRO A 507 -16.58 -5.38 -1.94
N HIS A 508 -17.24 -4.47 -2.67
CA HIS A 508 -18.68 -4.52 -2.95
C HIS A 508 -19.02 -5.03 -4.35
N ALA A 509 -18.02 -5.28 -5.20
CA ALA A 509 -18.23 -5.65 -6.58
C ALA A 509 -18.24 -7.15 -6.81
N ASP A 510 -19.23 -7.62 -7.56
CA ASP A 510 -19.20 -8.94 -8.16
C ASP A 510 -18.28 -8.88 -9.39
N VAL A 511 -17.20 -9.67 -9.37
CA VAL A 511 -16.28 -9.79 -10.50
C VAL A 511 -16.79 -10.84 -11.47
N LEU A 512 -16.98 -10.45 -12.73
CA LEU A 512 -17.34 -11.33 -13.83
C LEU A 512 -16.27 -11.24 -14.90
N PHE A 513 -15.49 -12.30 -15.10
CA PHE A 513 -14.55 -12.39 -16.23
C PHE A 513 -14.94 -13.54 -17.13
N GLY A 514 -15.42 -13.24 -18.34
CA GLY A 514 -15.93 -14.25 -19.26
C GLY A 514 -14.85 -15.17 -19.85
N GLY A 515 -13.63 -14.65 -20.02
CA GLY A 515 -12.49 -15.35 -20.60
C GLY A 515 -11.57 -16.02 -19.58
N ALA A 516 -10.45 -16.55 -20.07
CA ALA A 516 -9.35 -16.96 -19.19
C ALA A 516 -8.58 -15.71 -18.74
N THR A 517 -8.22 -15.66 -17.46
CA THR A 517 -7.65 -14.47 -16.83
C THR A 517 -6.36 -14.82 -16.10
N THR A 518 -5.31 -14.05 -16.34
CA THR A 518 -4.08 -14.09 -15.54
C THR A 518 -3.93 -12.75 -14.82
N ILE A 519 -3.77 -12.78 -13.51
CA ILE A 519 -3.53 -11.60 -12.67
C ILE A 519 -2.12 -11.75 -12.08
N TYR A 520 -1.30 -10.73 -12.24
CA TYR A 520 -0.07 -10.50 -11.48
C TYR A 520 -0.40 -9.37 -10.49
N GLY A 521 -0.23 -9.61 -9.20
CA GLY A 521 -0.79 -8.76 -8.14
C GLY A 521 -1.89 -9.48 -7.36
N ALA A 522 -2.90 -8.76 -6.90
CA ALA A 522 -3.89 -9.29 -5.95
C ALA A 522 -5.32 -8.85 -6.27
N LEU A 523 -6.30 -9.62 -5.80
CA LEU A 523 -7.71 -9.40 -6.05
C LEU A 523 -8.52 -9.44 -4.75
N PHE A 524 -9.16 -8.32 -4.39
CA PHE A 524 -10.05 -8.18 -3.24
C PHE A 524 -11.45 -7.81 -3.73
N VAL A 525 -12.45 -8.67 -3.50
CA VAL A 525 -13.77 -8.55 -4.16
C VAL A 525 -14.93 -8.92 -3.23
N ASN A 526 -16.18 -8.62 -3.63
CA ASN A 526 -17.34 -9.21 -2.96
C ASN A 526 -17.44 -10.71 -3.28
N THR A 527 -17.44 -11.04 -4.56
CA THR A 527 -17.40 -12.42 -5.09
C THR A 527 -16.77 -12.41 -6.47
N ALA A 528 -16.36 -13.58 -6.96
CA ALA A 528 -15.80 -13.73 -8.30
C ALA A 528 -16.39 -14.93 -9.03
N GLN A 529 -16.68 -14.70 -10.32
CA GLN A 529 -17.05 -15.73 -11.29
C GLN A 529 -16.14 -15.63 -12.51
N PHE A 530 -15.40 -16.72 -12.77
CA PHE A 530 -14.50 -16.82 -13.91
C PHE A 530 -15.04 -17.82 -14.95
N GLY A 531 -15.29 -17.33 -16.17
CA GLY A 531 -15.79 -18.09 -17.31
C GLY A 531 -14.72 -18.92 -18.04
N GLY A 532 -13.43 -18.60 -17.86
CA GLY A 532 -12.27 -19.37 -18.31
C GLY A 532 -11.22 -19.55 -17.22
N ASN A 533 -10.16 -20.34 -17.50
CA ASN A 533 -9.10 -20.62 -16.52
C ASN A 533 -8.54 -19.34 -15.91
N THR A 534 -8.38 -19.33 -14.60
CA THR A 534 -7.86 -18.20 -13.85
C THR A 534 -6.56 -18.56 -13.17
N THR A 535 -5.59 -17.67 -13.32
CA THR A 535 -4.32 -17.72 -12.59
C THR A 535 -4.12 -16.40 -11.88
N ILE A 536 -3.75 -16.45 -10.60
CA ILE A 536 -3.37 -15.29 -9.79
C ILE A 536 -1.95 -15.53 -9.29
N HIS A 537 -1.04 -14.65 -9.67
CA HIS A 537 0.34 -14.57 -9.22
C HIS A 537 0.42 -13.43 -8.21
N PHE A 538 0.23 -13.75 -6.92
CA PHE A 538 0.28 -12.77 -5.84
C PHE A 538 1.63 -12.08 -5.81
N ASP A 539 1.65 -10.76 -5.90
CA ASP A 539 2.85 -9.97 -5.70
C ASP A 539 2.96 -9.58 -4.21
N SER A 540 3.85 -10.25 -3.48
CA SER A 540 4.03 -10.01 -2.04
C SER A 540 4.72 -8.68 -1.73
N ALA A 541 5.32 -8.01 -2.72
CA ALA A 541 5.90 -6.67 -2.57
C ALA A 541 4.86 -5.64 -2.10
N VAL A 542 3.56 -5.92 -2.29
CA VAL A 542 2.46 -5.09 -1.78
C VAL A 542 2.51 -4.89 -0.25
N ARG A 543 3.16 -5.79 0.49
CA ARG A 543 3.23 -5.72 1.96
C ARG A 543 4.20 -4.66 2.50
N SER A 544 4.99 -4.03 1.64
CA SER A 544 5.83 -2.87 1.95
C SER A 544 5.32 -1.60 1.26
N ALA A 545 4.08 -1.61 0.75
CA ALA A 545 3.52 -0.43 0.09
C ALA A 545 3.30 0.75 1.05
N GLY A 546 3.16 0.47 2.36
CA GLY A 546 3.08 1.47 3.43
C GLY A 546 4.40 2.17 3.73
N ASP A 547 5.55 1.56 3.43
CA ASP A 547 6.87 2.17 3.72
C ASP A 547 7.08 3.50 2.97
N ALA A 548 6.37 3.71 1.84
CA ALA A 548 6.39 4.97 1.09
C ALA A 548 5.52 6.07 1.70
N CYS A 549 4.75 5.76 2.74
CA CYS A 549 3.86 6.67 3.46
C CYS A 549 4.57 7.41 4.59
N ASP A 550 5.70 6.88 5.08
CA ASP A 550 6.51 7.58 6.06
C ASP A 550 7.18 8.79 5.39
N PRO A 551 7.12 9.99 6.00
CA PRO A 551 7.94 11.10 5.53
C PRO A 551 9.40 10.61 5.55
N PRO A 552 10.25 11.01 4.58
CA PRO A 552 11.65 10.59 4.58
C PRO A 552 12.31 11.05 5.89
N GLY A 553 12.38 10.16 6.86
CA GLY A 553 13.13 10.36 8.09
C GLY A 553 14.59 10.56 7.72
N GLU A 554 15.21 11.59 8.28
CA GLU A 554 16.65 11.76 8.19
C GLU A 554 17.31 10.44 8.60
N GLY A 555 18.08 9.86 7.68
CA GLY A 555 18.51 8.48 7.77
C GLY A 555 19.11 8.15 9.13
N GLU A 556 18.77 6.97 9.65
CA GLU A 556 19.50 6.37 10.75
C GLU A 556 20.98 6.32 10.36
N GLY A 557 21.76 7.23 10.93
CA GLY A 557 23.20 7.19 10.84
C GLY A 557 23.65 5.91 11.51
N GLU A 558 23.97 4.88 10.73
CA GLU A 558 24.75 3.75 11.22
C GLU A 558 26.07 4.31 11.76
N GLY A 559 26.12 4.45 13.09
CA GLY A 559 27.31 4.84 13.81
C GLY A 559 28.32 3.70 13.77
N GLU A 560 29.11 3.60 12.69
CA GLU A 560 30.37 2.86 12.72
C GLU A 560 31.37 3.63 13.58
N GLY A 561 31.26 3.44 14.90
CA GLY A 561 32.26 3.87 15.86
C GLY A 561 33.47 2.93 15.84
N GLU A 562 34.39 3.09 14.88
CA GLU A 562 35.75 2.57 15.03
C GLU A 562 36.51 3.41 16.08
N GLY A 563 36.37 3.02 17.35
CA GLY A 563 37.17 3.53 18.44
C GLY A 563 38.45 2.72 18.64
N GLU A 564 39.51 2.99 17.88
CA GLU A 564 40.86 2.58 18.26
C GLU A 564 41.35 3.45 19.44
N GLY A 565 41.10 2.96 20.67
CA GLY A 565 41.64 3.53 21.89
C GLY A 565 42.82 2.71 22.41
N GLU A 566 44.04 2.99 21.95
CA GLU A 566 45.25 2.57 22.66
C GLU A 566 45.39 3.37 23.96
N GLY A 567 44.95 2.78 25.07
CA GLY A 567 45.17 3.27 26.42
C GLY A 567 46.10 2.35 27.20
N GLU A 568 47.41 2.59 27.13
CA GLU A 568 48.35 2.06 28.12
C GLU A 568 48.10 2.74 29.47
N GLY A 569 47.47 2.00 30.39
CA GLY A 569 47.31 2.39 31.79
C GLY A 569 47.81 1.30 32.72
N GLU A 570 49.10 1.35 33.08
CA GLU A 570 49.62 0.62 34.23
C GLU A 570 49.02 1.22 35.51
N GLY A 571 48.14 0.46 36.16
CA GLY A 571 47.59 0.76 37.47
C GLY A 571 47.63 -0.47 38.35
N GLU A 572 48.73 -0.67 39.08
CA GLU A 572 48.76 -1.58 40.23
C GLU A 572 47.87 -1.00 41.34
N GLY A 573 46.76 -1.68 41.62
CA GLY A 573 45.88 -1.39 42.75
C GLY A 573 45.51 -2.68 43.45
N GLU A 574 46.30 -3.10 44.43
CA GLU A 574 45.87 -4.09 45.42
C GLU A 574 44.78 -3.46 46.31
N GLY A 575 43.56 -3.96 46.17
CA GLY A 575 42.43 -3.63 47.03
C GLY A 575 41.71 -4.90 47.42
N GLU A 576 42.11 -5.50 48.55
CA GLU A 576 41.27 -6.48 49.25
C GLU A 576 40.06 -5.74 49.85
N GLY A 577 38.90 -5.93 49.25
CA GLY A 577 37.62 -5.50 49.79
C GLY A 577 36.69 -6.70 49.92
N GLU A 578 36.70 -7.34 51.08
CA GLU A 578 35.60 -8.24 51.47
C GLU A 578 34.37 -7.39 51.77
N GLY A 579 33.41 -7.41 50.83
CA GLY A 579 32.07 -6.87 51.01
C GLY A 579 31.06 -7.97 50.74
N GLU A 580 30.63 -8.67 51.79
CA GLU A 580 29.40 -9.46 51.74
C GLU A 580 28.21 -8.49 51.67
N GLY A 581 27.68 -8.32 50.46
CA GLY A 581 26.40 -7.69 50.21
C GLY A 581 25.51 -8.70 49.50
N GLU A 582 24.65 -9.39 50.25
CA GLU A 582 23.49 -10.08 49.70
C GLU A 582 22.53 -9.03 49.18
N GLY A 583 22.61 -8.75 47.88
CA GLY A 583 21.57 -8.09 47.10
C GLY A 583 21.01 -9.11 46.13
N GLU A 584 19.80 -9.58 46.39
CA GLU A 584 18.98 -10.27 45.40
C GLU A 584 18.59 -9.25 44.32
N GLY A 585 19.46 -9.10 43.33
CA GLY A 585 19.08 -8.58 42.03
C GLY A 585 18.66 -9.77 41.19
N GLU A 586 17.37 -9.84 40.87
CA GLU A 586 16.91 -10.61 39.72
C GLU A 586 17.46 -9.89 38.48
N GLY A 587 18.69 -10.24 38.12
CA GLY A 587 19.16 -10.03 36.76
C GLY A 587 18.39 -11.00 35.89
N GLU A 588 17.52 -10.48 35.04
CA GLU A 588 17.15 -11.16 33.81
C GLU A 588 18.45 -11.29 33.00
N GLY A 589 19.16 -12.39 33.25
CA GLY A 589 20.16 -12.84 32.31
C GLY A 589 19.41 -13.09 31.02
N GLU A 590 19.80 -12.39 29.96
CA GLU A 590 19.42 -12.74 28.60
C GLU A 590 19.79 -14.20 28.39
N GLY A 591 18.79 -15.06 28.57
CA GLY A 591 18.87 -16.44 28.14
C GLY A 591 19.09 -16.42 26.64
N GLU A 592 19.94 -17.33 26.17
CA GLU A 592 20.06 -17.68 24.76
C GLU A 592 18.66 -17.69 24.12
N PRO A 593 18.47 -17.13 22.91
CA PRO A 593 17.14 -17.03 22.31
C PRO A 593 16.52 -18.43 22.29
N ALA A 594 15.37 -18.57 22.97
CA ALA A 594 14.65 -19.83 23.00
C ALA A 594 14.37 -20.22 21.55
N GLY A 595 14.95 -21.34 21.10
CA GLY A 595 14.62 -21.88 19.80
C GLY A 595 13.12 -22.18 19.73
N CYS A 596 12.49 -21.86 18.62
CA CYS A 596 11.08 -22.15 18.39
C CYS A 596 10.94 -23.51 17.70
N PHE A 597 9.92 -24.28 18.12
CA PHE A 597 9.83 -25.72 17.81
C PHE A 597 8.75 -26.11 16.82
N GLN A 598 7.79 -25.22 16.56
CA GLN A 598 6.72 -25.31 15.56
C GLN A 598 5.67 -24.23 15.87
N CYS A 599 4.72 -24.08 14.96
CA CYS A 599 3.44 -23.44 15.19
C CYS A 599 2.53 -24.26 16.10
N ASP A 600 2.99 -24.52 17.32
CA ASP A 600 2.17 -25.07 18.38
C ASP A 600 1.28 -23.98 19.02
N THR A 601 0.33 -24.43 19.84
CA THR A 601 -0.67 -23.58 20.51
C THR A 601 -0.07 -22.54 21.48
N ASP A 602 1.23 -22.58 21.76
CA ASP A 602 1.89 -21.70 22.74
C ASP A 602 2.68 -20.54 22.09
N ASN A 603 2.64 -20.39 20.75
CA ASN A 603 3.21 -19.27 19.97
C ASN A 603 4.50 -18.70 20.61
N GLN A 604 5.56 -19.52 20.58
CA GLN A 604 6.80 -19.27 21.34
C GLN A 604 7.52 -17.98 20.91
N CYS A 605 7.20 -17.44 19.73
CA CYS A 605 7.78 -16.23 19.16
C CYS A 605 6.88 -14.98 19.30
N GLY A 606 5.72 -15.07 19.95
CA GLY A 606 4.80 -13.93 20.07
C GLY A 606 4.38 -13.38 18.69
N SER A 607 4.68 -12.13 18.38
CA SER A 607 4.39 -11.53 17.07
C SER A 607 5.49 -11.78 16.02
N GLN A 608 6.50 -12.60 16.30
CA GLN A 608 7.58 -12.92 15.37
C GLN A 608 7.36 -14.29 14.70
N ALA A 609 7.93 -14.48 13.51
CA ALA A 609 7.94 -15.75 12.82
C ALA A 609 8.95 -16.72 13.43
N CYS A 610 8.67 -18.02 13.31
CA CYS A 610 9.63 -19.07 13.64
C CYS A 610 10.46 -19.43 12.39
N LEU A 611 11.61 -18.77 12.21
CA LEU A 611 12.41 -18.90 10.99
C LEU A 611 13.35 -20.11 11.05
N GLY A 612 13.53 -20.79 9.92
CA GLY A 612 14.53 -21.86 9.77
C GLY A 612 14.11 -23.24 10.27
N ASP A 613 12.83 -23.43 10.60
CA ASP A 613 12.25 -24.75 10.80
C ASP A 613 11.85 -25.37 9.46
N THR A 614 12.20 -26.63 9.22
CA THR A 614 11.64 -27.36 8.07
C THR A 614 10.39 -28.10 8.52
N PRO A 615 9.22 -27.87 7.89
CA PRO A 615 7.99 -28.54 8.29
C PRO A 615 8.18 -30.07 8.37
N GLY A 616 8.00 -30.63 9.57
CA GLY A 616 7.94 -32.08 9.80
C GLY A 616 9.23 -32.80 10.21
N ASP A 617 10.31 -32.10 10.57
CA ASP A 617 11.51 -32.79 11.10
C ASP A 617 11.47 -33.00 12.64
N GLY A 618 10.69 -32.18 13.36
CA GLY A 618 10.54 -32.25 14.82
C GLY A 618 11.84 -32.03 15.60
N VAL A 619 12.85 -31.36 15.00
CA VAL A 619 14.19 -31.19 15.59
C VAL A 619 14.40 -29.79 16.20
N GLY A 620 13.53 -28.81 15.90
CA GLY A 620 13.44 -27.53 16.61
C GLY A 620 14.75 -26.74 16.69
N THR A 621 15.19 -26.26 15.53
CA THR A 621 16.33 -25.35 15.39
C THR A 621 15.93 -23.95 14.97
N GLY A 622 14.63 -23.62 14.99
CA GLY A 622 14.13 -22.34 14.52
C GLY A 622 14.52 -21.18 15.43
N THR A 623 14.69 -19.99 14.85
CA THR A 623 14.95 -18.74 15.56
C THR A 623 13.80 -17.76 15.34
N CYS A 624 13.33 -17.09 16.39
CA CYS A 624 12.34 -16.03 16.25
C CYS A 624 12.93 -14.84 15.48
N GLY A 625 12.21 -14.33 14.49
CA GLY A 625 12.64 -13.21 13.65
C GLY A 625 11.50 -12.60 12.84
N PRO A 626 11.76 -11.54 12.06
CA PRO A 626 10.74 -10.93 11.22
C PRO A 626 10.23 -11.92 10.18
N CYS A 627 8.92 -11.95 9.95
CA CYS A 627 8.34 -12.76 8.89
C CYS A 627 8.66 -12.14 7.52
N ALA A 628 8.96 -12.97 6.52
CA ALA A 628 9.04 -12.51 5.14
C ALA A 628 7.74 -12.79 4.39
N THR A 629 7.08 -13.89 4.76
CA THR A 629 5.89 -14.43 4.12
C THR A 629 4.91 -14.93 5.16
N SER A 630 3.63 -15.04 4.82
CA SER A 630 2.62 -15.51 5.77
C SER A 630 2.77 -16.99 6.12
N ILE A 631 3.53 -17.76 5.33
CA ILE A 631 3.90 -19.14 5.66
C ILE A 631 4.95 -19.23 6.78
N ASP A 632 5.68 -18.15 7.06
CA ASP A 632 6.60 -18.08 8.21
C ASP A 632 5.84 -17.91 9.54
N CYS A 633 4.56 -17.51 9.46
CA CYS A 633 3.70 -17.25 10.59
C CYS A 633 2.86 -18.46 10.97
N CYS A 634 2.62 -18.58 12.27
CA CYS A 634 1.83 -19.67 12.81
C CYS A 634 0.36 -19.42 12.65
N PHE A 635 -0.31 -20.25 11.84
CA PHE A 635 -1.73 -20.12 11.56
C PHE A 635 -2.55 -19.99 12.87
N PRO A 636 -3.48 -19.01 13.00
CA PRO A 636 -4.03 -18.12 11.98
C PRO A 636 -3.29 -16.78 11.83
N LEU A 637 -2.00 -16.70 12.14
CA LEU A 637 -1.23 -15.48 11.94
C LEU A 637 -0.78 -15.33 10.48
N VAL A 638 -0.74 -14.09 10.00
CA VAL A 638 -0.20 -13.69 8.69
C VAL A 638 0.90 -12.67 8.86
N CYS A 639 1.77 -12.61 7.86
CA CYS A 639 2.86 -11.64 7.85
C CYS A 639 2.38 -10.27 7.37
N SER A 640 2.61 -9.24 8.18
CA SER A 640 2.41 -7.83 7.82
C SER A 640 3.51 -6.99 8.46
N ALA A 641 4.19 -6.15 7.67
CA ALA A 641 5.31 -5.32 8.14
C ALA A 641 6.36 -6.08 8.98
N GLY A 642 6.69 -7.31 8.58
CA GLY A 642 7.64 -8.16 9.31
C GLY A 642 7.12 -8.79 10.62
N GLN A 643 5.84 -8.59 10.96
CA GLN A 643 5.19 -9.16 12.14
C GLN A 643 4.11 -10.19 11.77
N CYS A 644 4.01 -11.24 12.59
CA CYS A 644 2.92 -12.21 12.55
C CYS A 644 1.73 -11.68 13.35
N ILE A 645 0.71 -11.19 12.64
CA ILE A 645 -0.52 -10.64 13.19
C ILE A 645 -1.71 -11.58 12.95
N LEU A 646 -2.76 -11.50 13.77
CA LEU A 646 -3.95 -12.32 13.58
C LEU A 646 -4.65 -11.99 12.25
N LEU A 647 -5.00 -13.04 11.50
CA LEU A 647 -5.88 -12.92 10.33
C LEU A 647 -7.19 -12.19 10.69
N GLY A 648 -7.50 -11.14 9.95
CA GLY A 648 -8.69 -10.30 10.14
C GLY A 648 -8.66 -9.39 11.38
N GLY A 649 -7.49 -9.27 12.02
CA GLY A 649 -7.26 -8.42 13.20
C GLY A 649 -6.87 -6.98 12.88
#